data_AF-A0A4C1ZXK4-F1
#
_entry.id   AF-A0A4C1ZXK4-F1
#
_cell.length_a   1.000
_cell.length_b   1.000
_cell.length_c   1.000
_cell.angle_alpha   90.00
_cell.angle_beta   90.00
_cell.angle_gamma   90.00
#
_symmetry.space_group_name_H-M   'P 1'
#
loop_
_entity.id
_entity.type
_entity.pdbx_description
1 polymer ?
#
loop_
_entity_poly.entity_id
_entity_poly.type
_entity_poly.pdbx_seq_one_letter_code
_entity_poly.pdbx_strand_id
1 'polypeptide(L)'
;MEEIENSFAGNICRCTGYRPIADAFKSFACNANRTLLDKVCDLEDLAAFKPCGVLCAGKCRHKKTGMSKKPLLGKFDYESDDNGFENKNEEDWCILHGSDNKMIVIDIGDHKWYKTYSLDEVFKAMGNNTDYKLIAGNTGQGVYHVTDYPQNVIDVSSVSELRGYFIDVNLVLGAGMPLAEMMDVFKKLSRERKEFSYLKEFYNHMDLVAHVPVRNIGTIGGNLFMKHEHNDFQSDVFLLFETVGATISIGEANKETVIVYLKDFLKINMKGKIILNVKLPPLSLCCLVKTYKIMPRSQNAHAHVNAGFMFRFDRKTNKIAEANIVFGSISPTFIHATKTEALLVGKYLFTNDTLQLALKTLADEIKPEASPAEPSTAYRKMLAISLFYKAILSLCPDDAVDKRMRSGGSVIKRSVSQGTQTYDTDKSVWPLNQPIPKIEALVQCAGEAVFANDLPAQPGEVYGALVLAKAPAGSVIDSFDAAEALKLDGVVAFYTAKDIPGKNSFVPVGALLIQEEEEILCSKIIKYFGQPVAIIVANREKLANKAANMVKVKYATINKNKPLLTIEDVLKSPEKKARVVNNKTVEPTARGNDIKCIVTGEYTIESQYHYFMEPQTCVVKPTEDGMEVHSATQWLDLTNTAISEALNVPANRLVQLTLRKVMLKMEMIFCLSRKYRANEVRRHKQDF
;
A
#
# COMPACT_ATOMS: atom_id res chain seq x y z
N MET A 1 21.04 -9.91 -1.79
CA MET A 1 20.59 -8.69 -2.52
C MET A 1 19.11 -8.73 -2.90
N GLU A 2 18.60 -9.82 -3.49
CA GLU A 2 17.17 -9.94 -3.84
C GLU A 2 16.25 -9.81 -2.62
N GLU A 3 16.57 -10.49 -1.52
CA GLU A 3 15.84 -10.38 -0.24
C GLU A 3 15.79 -8.93 0.28
N ILE A 4 16.89 -8.19 0.12
CA ILE A 4 16.99 -6.78 0.51
C ILE A 4 16.05 -5.92 -0.36
N GLU A 5 16.06 -6.08 -1.69
CA GLU A 5 15.12 -5.35 -2.54
C GLU A 5 13.66 -5.68 -2.22
N ASN A 6 13.36 -6.96 -1.95
CA ASN A 6 12.02 -7.40 -1.58
C ASN A 6 11.58 -6.86 -0.20
N SER A 7 12.51 -6.59 0.71
CA SER A 7 12.20 -6.00 2.01
C SER A 7 11.63 -4.57 1.90
N PHE A 8 11.98 -3.83 0.83
CA PHE A 8 11.48 -2.46 0.60
C PHE A 8 10.07 -2.40 0.00
N ALA A 9 9.44 -3.54 -0.31
CA ALA A 9 8.13 -3.58 -0.95
C ALA A 9 7.04 -2.80 -0.19
N GLY A 10 7.20 -2.66 1.13
CA GLY A 10 6.30 -1.91 2.01
C GLY A 10 6.65 -0.45 2.21
N ASN A 11 7.80 0.02 1.69
CA ASN A 11 8.33 1.34 1.95
C ASN A 11 8.19 2.21 0.71
N ILE A 12 7.60 3.40 0.86
CA ILE A 12 7.47 4.36 -0.22
C ILE A 12 8.43 5.54 0.02
N CYS A 13 9.19 5.90 -1.02
CA CYS A 13 10.01 7.10 -1.04
C CYS A 13 9.73 7.90 -2.31
N ARG A 14 9.39 9.18 -2.15
CA ARG A 14 9.09 10.09 -3.25
C ARG A 14 10.28 10.97 -3.67
N CYS A 15 11.35 11.05 -2.88
CA CYS A 15 12.55 11.86 -3.17
C CYS A 15 13.62 11.12 -3.98
N THR A 16 14.06 9.95 -3.51
CA THR A 16 15.39 9.42 -3.84
C THR A 16 15.42 8.57 -5.12
N GLY A 17 14.25 8.22 -5.64
CA GLY A 17 14.14 7.19 -6.68
C GLY A 17 14.65 5.80 -6.24
N TYR A 18 14.72 5.54 -4.93
CA TYR A 18 15.18 4.32 -4.25
C TYR A 18 16.64 3.92 -4.46
N ARG A 19 17.30 4.32 -5.54
CA ARG A 19 18.64 3.84 -5.89
C ARG A 19 19.70 4.01 -4.79
N PRO A 20 19.91 5.20 -4.18
CA PRO A 20 20.90 5.33 -3.10
C PRO A 20 20.53 4.52 -1.85
N ILE A 21 19.24 4.34 -1.55
CA ILE A 21 18.77 3.52 -0.43
C ILE A 21 19.09 2.04 -0.69
N ALA A 22 18.76 1.56 -1.89
CA ALA A 22 19.03 0.19 -2.29
C ALA A 22 20.53 -0.12 -2.33
N ASP A 23 21.36 0.82 -2.82
CA ASP A 23 22.82 0.68 -2.82
C ASP A 23 23.36 0.55 -1.39
N ALA A 24 22.94 1.43 -0.46
CA ALA A 24 23.35 1.36 0.93
C ALA A 24 23.02 0.01 1.56
N PHE A 25 21.77 -0.46 1.44
CA PHE A 25 21.39 -1.72 2.07
C PHE A 25 21.94 -2.96 1.36
N LYS A 26 22.14 -2.92 0.04
CA LYS A 26 22.77 -4.04 -0.69
C LYS A 26 24.19 -4.31 -0.24
N SER A 27 24.87 -3.35 0.40
CA SER A 27 26.19 -3.56 1.01
C SER A 27 26.17 -4.66 2.09
N PHE A 28 25.06 -4.81 2.82
CA PHE A 28 24.87 -5.86 3.83
C PHE A 28 24.60 -7.25 3.25
N ALA A 29 24.43 -7.37 1.92
CA ALA A 29 24.17 -8.66 1.31
C ALA A 29 25.43 -9.55 1.30
N CYS A 30 25.28 -10.83 1.60
CA CYS A 30 26.36 -11.82 1.47
C CYS A 30 26.97 -11.91 0.06
N ASN A 31 26.21 -11.46 -0.96
CA ASN A 31 26.62 -11.41 -2.36
C ASN A 31 26.83 -9.97 -2.88
N ALA A 32 27.10 -9.00 -2.00
CA ALA A 32 27.41 -7.62 -2.38
C ALA A 32 28.66 -7.52 -3.27
N ASN A 33 28.63 -6.62 -4.26
CA ASN A 33 29.79 -6.35 -5.11
C ASN A 33 30.84 -5.53 -4.34
N ARG A 34 32.13 -5.83 -4.54
CA ARG A 34 33.24 -5.11 -3.92
C ARG A 34 33.21 -3.60 -4.19
N THR A 35 32.87 -3.17 -5.42
CA THR A 35 32.76 -1.74 -5.76
C THR A 35 31.68 -1.01 -4.95
N LEU A 36 30.65 -1.73 -4.49
CA LEU A 36 29.62 -1.18 -3.61
C LEU A 36 30.12 -1.09 -2.16
N LEU A 37 30.79 -2.15 -1.69
CA LEU A 37 31.41 -2.17 -0.35
C LEU A 37 32.44 -1.06 -0.18
N ASP A 38 33.21 -0.74 -1.22
CA ASP A 38 34.20 0.35 -1.14
C ASP A 38 33.55 1.77 -1.11
N LYS A 39 32.24 1.88 -1.42
CA LYS A 39 31.49 3.15 -1.41
C LYS A 39 30.69 3.39 -0.13
N VAL A 40 30.39 2.34 0.63
CA VAL A 40 29.55 2.39 1.84
C VAL A 40 30.41 1.96 3.00
N CYS A 41 30.61 2.86 3.95
CA CYS A 41 31.32 2.57 5.18
C CYS A 41 30.34 1.87 6.15
N ASP A 42 30.67 0.65 6.58
CA ASP A 42 29.89 -0.08 7.58
C ASP A 42 30.23 0.39 9.00
N LEU A 43 29.40 0.02 9.99
CA LEU A 43 29.64 0.36 11.40
C LEU A 43 30.99 -0.19 11.88
N GLU A 44 31.36 -1.37 11.43
CA GLU A 44 32.64 -2.04 11.74
C GLU A 44 33.84 -1.37 11.05
N ASP A 45 33.60 -0.56 10.00
CA ASP A 45 34.65 0.21 9.32
C ASP A 45 34.93 1.54 10.05
N LEU A 46 34.05 1.98 10.96
CA LEU A 46 34.28 3.16 11.78
C LEU A 46 35.38 2.86 12.81
N ALA A 47 36.43 3.67 12.81
CA ALA A 47 37.63 3.49 13.65
C ALA A 47 37.36 3.39 15.17
N ALA A 48 36.16 3.72 15.63
CA ALA A 48 35.70 3.56 17.01
C ALA A 48 35.43 2.09 17.40
N PHE A 49 35.05 1.23 16.45
CA PHE A 49 34.75 -0.18 16.69
C PHE A 49 35.84 -1.06 16.06
N LYS A 50 36.93 -1.31 16.80
CA LYS A 50 37.97 -2.26 16.34
C LYS A 50 37.40 -3.69 16.28
N PRO A 51 37.87 -4.53 15.33
CA PRO A 51 37.34 -5.87 15.11
C PRO A 51 37.24 -6.67 16.40
N CYS A 52 36.10 -7.36 16.53
CA CYS A 52 35.62 -8.06 17.71
C CYS A 52 36.74 -8.72 18.54
N GLY A 53 36.85 -8.33 19.81
CA GLY A 53 37.64 -9.05 20.82
C GLY A 53 37.03 -10.42 21.20
N VAL A 54 36.26 -11.04 20.30
CA VAL A 54 35.46 -12.25 20.53
C VAL A 54 36.10 -13.42 19.76
N LEU A 55 36.15 -14.59 20.39
CA LEU A 55 36.63 -15.84 19.80
C LEU A 55 35.62 -16.35 18.76
N CYS A 56 35.81 -16.02 17.48
CA CYS A 56 34.95 -16.52 16.41
C CYS A 56 35.41 -17.90 15.91
N ALA A 57 34.50 -18.88 15.85
CA ALA A 57 34.77 -20.24 15.35
C ALA A 57 35.00 -20.33 13.82
N GLY A 58 34.76 -19.25 13.06
CA GLY A 58 34.90 -19.19 11.61
C GLY A 58 36.24 -18.65 11.07
N LYS A 59 36.47 -18.79 9.76
CA LYS A 59 37.63 -18.22 9.04
C LYS A 59 37.48 -16.70 8.85
N CYS A 60 37.70 -15.93 9.91
CA CYS A 60 37.72 -14.46 9.85
C CYS A 60 39.01 -13.94 9.19
N ARG A 61 38.89 -12.90 8.33
CA ARG A 61 40.02 -12.23 7.66
C ARG A 61 40.98 -11.51 8.63
N HIS A 62 40.51 -11.19 9.84
CA HIS A 62 41.30 -10.47 10.87
C HIS A 62 42.30 -11.34 11.64
N LYS A 63 42.34 -12.66 11.41
CA LYS A 63 43.24 -13.59 12.12
C LYS A 63 44.74 -13.39 11.80
N LYS A 64 45.09 -12.48 10.87
CA LYS A 64 46.46 -12.31 10.34
C LYS A 64 47.20 -11.05 10.78
N THR A 65 46.58 -10.12 11.50
CA THR A 65 47.26 -8.90 11.95
C THR A 65 47.50 -8.96 13.45
N GLY A 66 48.67 -9.46 13.84
CA GLY A 66 49.12 -9.50 15.23
C GLY A 66 49.34 -8.09 15.78
N MET A 67 48.30 -7.46 16.31
CA MET A 67 48.42 -6.21 17.08
C MET A 67 47.86 -6.36 18.49
N SER A 68 48.59 -5.72 19.41
CA SER A 68 48.70 -5.89 20.86
C SER A 68 47.43 -6.14 21.67
N LYS A 69 47.57 -7.09 22.59
CA LYS A 69 46.77 -7.30 23.80
C LYS A 69 46.82 -6.06 24.70
N LYS A 70 45.74 -5.27 24.76
CA LYS A 70 45.35 -4.50 25.95
C LYS A 70 43.90 -4.02 25.76
N PRO A 71 42.93 -4.47 26.57
CA PRO A 71 41.57 -3.96 26.52
C PRO A 71 41.52 -2.58 27.18
N LEU A 72 41.02 -1.59 26.44
CA LEU A 72 40.52 -0.33 26.99
C LEU A 72 39.00 -0.40 26.95
N LEU A 73 38.42 -1.17 27.86
CA LEU A 73 37.14 -0.95 28.51
C LEU A 73 37.00 -2.00 29.61
N GLY A 74 36.45 -1.61 30.76
CA GLY A 74 36.31 -2.46 31.94
C GLY A 74 35.69 -3.81 31.63
N LYS A 75 36.19 -4.83 32.34
CA LYS A 75 35.72 -6.21 32.32
C LYS A 75 34.19 -6.29 32.29
N PHE A 76 33.64 -6.77 31.18
CA PHE A 76 32.51 -7.68 31.25
C PHE A 76 33.10 -9.06 31.03
N ASP A 77 33.21 -9.82 32.12
CA ASP A 77 33.67 -11.20 32.10
C ASP A 77 32.60 -12.04 31.38
N TYR A 78 32.89 -12.43 30.13
CA TYR A 78 32.17 -13.50 29.45
C TYR A 78 33.05 -14.74 29.54
N GLU A 79 32.81 -15.56 30.56
CA GLU A 79 33.39 -16.90 30.61
C GLU A 79 32.79 -17.75 29.50
N SER A 80 33.65 -18.23 28.62
CA SER A 80 33.32 -19.18 27.57
C SER A 80 33.31 -20.59 28.15
N ASP A 81 32.12 -21.16 28.35
CA ASP A 81 31.96 -22.61 28.49
C ASP A 81 31.31 -23.18 27.23
N ASP A 82 32.18 -23.67 26.37
CA ASP A 82 31.89 -24.54 25.23
C ASP A 82 31.81 -25.96 25.79
N ASN A 83 30.62 -26.40 26.22
CA ASN A 83 30.17 -27.81 26.29
C ASN A 83 28.79 -27.92 27.00
N GLY A 84 27.74 -28.17 26.21
CA GLY A 84 26.40 -28.52 26.71
C GLY A 84 25.42 -27.34 26.74
N PHE A 85 24.63 -27.20 25.68
CA PHE A 85 23.47 -26.31 25.67
C PHE A 85 22.36 -26.90 26.57
N GLU A 86 22.51 -26.75 27.89
CA GLU A 86 21.35 -26.54 28.75
C GLU A 86 20.99 -25.06 28.68
N ASN A 87 19.77 -24.78 28.20
CA ASN A 87 19.13 -23.46 28.21
C ASN A 87 19.15 -22.85 29.62
N LYS A 88 20.13 -22.00 29.90
CA LYS A 88 20.04 -21.04 31.01
C LYS A 88 20.37 -19.65 30.49
N ASN A 89 19.36 -18.79 30.58
CA ASN A 89 19.40 -17.33 30.53
C ASN A 89 19.15 -16.65 29.17
N GLU A 90 18.02 -16.98 28.52
CA GLU A 90 17.25 -16.03 27.68
C GLU A 90 16.34 -15.11 28.53
N GLU A 91 16.53 -15.08 29.86
CA GLU A 91 15.57 -14.50 30.80
C GLU A 91 15.78 -13.00 31.14
N ASP A 92 16.94 -12.40 30.85
CA ASP A 92 17.22 -11.02 31.33
C ASP A 92 16.48 -9.89 30.58
N TRP A 93 15.88 -10.16 29.42
CA TRP A 93 15.05 -9.17 28.67
C TRP A 93 13.55 -9.48 28.73
N CYS A 94 13.16 -10.63 29.26
CA CYS A 94 11.77 -11.04 29.32
C CYS A 94 11.19 -10.66 30.69
N ILE A 95 10.67 -9.43 30.79
CA ILE A 95 10.02 -8.91 32.02
C ILE A 95 8.76 -9.75 32.38
N LEU A 96 8.27 -10.58 31.45
CA LEU A 96 7.11 -11.45 31.63
C LEU A 96 7.55 -12.90 31.90
N HIS A 97 7.98 -13.18 33.13
CA HIS A 97 8.07 -14.56 33.60
C HIS A 97 6.66 -15.11 33.89
N GLY A 98 6.29 -16.23 33.25
CA GLY A 98 5.15 -17.04 33.68
C GLY A 98 3.78 -16.35 33.58
N SER A 99 3.40 -15.87 32.39
CA SER A 99 2.00 -15.58 32.12
C SER A 99 1.19 -16.88 32.13
N ASP A 100 0.17 -16.98 32.98
CA ASP A 100 -0.77 -18.12 33.03
C ASP A 100 -1.58 -18.30 31.72
N ASN A 101 -1.36 -17.47 30.69
CA ASN A 101 -2.11 -17.44 29.42
C ASN A 101 -3.63 -17.47 29.65
N LYS A 102 -4.09 -16.71 30.65
CA LYS A 102 -5.50 -16.52 30.97
C LYS A 102 -6.03 -15.31 30.24
N MET A 103 -7.30 -15.35 29.86
CA MET A 103 -7.99 -14.23 29.24
C MET A 103 -7.79 -12.92 30.01
N ILE A 104 -7.34 -11.86 29.31
CA ILE A 104 -7.21 -10.51 29.86
C ILE A 104 -8.38 -9.67 29.34
N VAL A 105 -9.05 -8.94 30.22
CA VAL A 105 -10.15 -8.03 29.87
C VAL A 105 -9.75 -6.60 30.21
N ILE A 106 -9.71 -5.73 29.20
CA ILE A 106 -9.53 -4.29 29.37
C ILE A 106 -10.90 -3.65 29.17
N ASP A 107 -11.47 -3.12 30.25
CA ASP A 107 -12.77 -2.44 30.26
C ASP A 107 -12.55 -0.94 30.24
N ILE A 108 -13.03 -0.27 29.18
CA ILE A 108 -12.91 1.17 29.00
C ILE A 108 -14.29 1.87 29.01
N GLY A 109 -15.28 1.25 29.67
CA GLY A 109 -16.65 1.75 29.77
C GLY A 109 -17.56 1.10 28.71
N ASP A 110 -17.88 1.85 27.65
CA ASP A 110 -18.79 1.37 26.58
C ASP A 110 -18.15 0.29 25.69
N HIS A 111 -16.83 0.09 25.80
CA HIS A 111 -16.07 -0.87 25.02
C HIS A 111 -15.24 -1.78 25.92
N LYS A 112 -15.10 -3.05 25.51
CA LYS A 112 -14.27 -4.07 26.17
C LYS A 112 -13.35 -4.75 25.18
N TRP A 113 -12.09 -4.89 25.56
CA TRP A 113 -11.10 -5.64 24.80
C TRP A 113 -10.74 -6.94 25.53
N TYR A 114 -10.90 -8.06 24.85
CA TYR A 114 -10.58 -9.40 25.35
C TYR A 114 -9.33 -9.92 24.65
N LYS A 115 -8.26 -10.17 25.39
CA LYS A 115 -7.11 -10.96 24.91
C LYS A 115 -7.35 -12.42 25.28
N THR A 116 -7.42 -13.29 24.29
CA THR A 116 -7.75 -14.71 24.48
C THR A 116 -6.59 -15.62 24.07
N TYR A 117 -6.49 -16.77 24.72
CA TYR A 117 -5.41 -17.76 24.53
C TYR A 117 -5.92 -19.15 24.16
N SER A 118 -7.22 -19.42 24.31
CA SER A 118 -7.86 -20.67 23.86
C SER A 118 -9.19 -20.41 23.14
N LEU A 119 -9.65 -21.39 22.35
CA LEU A 119 -10.96 -21.29 21.67
C LEU A 119 -12.13 -21.19 22.65
N ASP A 120 -12.05 -21.89 23.79
CA ASP A 120 -13.10 -21.85 24.82
C ASP A 120 -13.23 -20.41 25.39
N GLU A 121 -12.12 -19.69 25.57
CA GLU A 121 -12.13 -18.28 25.97
C GLU A 121 -12.72 -17.37 24.88
N VAL A 122 -12.43 -17.64 23.60
CA VAL A 122 -12.99 -16.89 22.47
C VAL A 122 -14.52 -16.99 22.47
N PHE A 123 -15.07 -18.20 22.54
CA PHE A 123 -16.52 -18.39 22.57
C PHE A 123 -17.16 -17.82 23.84
N LYS A 124 -16.47 -17.88 24.99
CA LYS A 124 -16.91 -17.23 26.22
C LYS A 124 -16.97 -15.70 26.07
N ALA A 125 -15.99 -15.10 25.40
CA ALA A 125 -15.95 -13.66 25.15
C ALA A 125 -16.99 -13.19 24.11
N MET A 126 -17.32 -14.04 23.12
CA MET A 126 -18.47 -13.81 22.23
C MET A 126 -19.78 -13.83 23.04
N GLY A 127 -19.95 -14.82 23.91
CA GLY A 127 -21.17 -15.01 24.72
C GLY A 127 -22.44 -15.01 23.86
N ASN A 128 -23.50 -14.38 24.36
CA ASN A 128 -24.72 -14.11 23.60
C ASN A 128 -24.69 -12.72 22.92
N ASN A 129 -23.55 -12.01 22.97
CA ASN A 129 -23.44 -10.70 22.36
C ASN A 129 -23.32 -10.85 20.83
N THR A 130 -24.06 -10.04 20.08
CA THR A 130 -23.92 -9.97 18.62
C THR A 130 -23.07 -8.80 18.15
N ASP A 131 -22.69 -7.90 19.06
CA ASP A 131 -21.88 -6.73 18.79
C ASP A 131 -20.43 -6.96 19.23
N TYR A 132 -19.70 -7.73 18.41
CA TYR A 132 -18.28 -7.98 18.62
C TYR A 132 -17.49 -8.04 17.31
N LYS A 133 -16.17 -7.84 17.40
CA LYS A 133 -15.23 -8.06 16.28
C LYS A 133 -14.07 -8.94 16.74
N LEU A 134 -13.79 -9.98 15.96
CA LEU A 134 -12.56 -10.76 16.10
C LEU A 134 -11.40 -10.03 15.42
N ILE A 135 -10.26 -9.97 16.09
CA ILE A 135 -9.05 -9.36 15.55
C ILE A 135 -7.84 -10.28 15.76
N ALA A 136 -6.93 -10.24 14.80
CA ALA A 136 -5.60 -10.84 14.91
C ALA A 136 -4.56 -9.79 14.50
N GLY A 137 -3.98 -9.88 13.31
CA GLY A 137 -3.02 -8.87 12.82
C GLY A 137 -3.59 -7.49 12.50
N ASN A 138 -4.91 -7.30 12.55
CA ASN A 138 -5.62 -6.04 12.28
C ASN A 138 -5.29 -5.35 10.93
N THR A 139 -4.67 -6.05 9.98
CA THR A 139 -4.25 -5.49 8.68
C THR A 139 -5.41 -5.12 7.77
N GLY A 140 -6.62 -5.63 8.06
CA GLY A 140 -7.83 -5.30 7.31
C GLY A 140 -8.24 -3.82 7.39
N GLN A 141 -7.82 -3.11 8.45
CA GLN A 141 -8.03 -1.66 8.60
C GLN A 141 -7.41 -0.85 7.46
N GLY A 142 -6.33 -1.35 6.85
CA GLY A 142 -5.69 -0.72 5.70
C GLY A 142 -6.50 -0.84 4.40
N VAL A 143 -7.53 -1.70 4.37
CA VAL A 143 -8.41 -1.90 3.21
C VAL A 143 -9.79 -1.30 3.48
N TYR A 144 -10.42 -1.73 4.58
CA TYR A 144 -11.73 -1.25 5.02
C TYR A 144 -11.56 -0.59 6.39
N HIS A 145 -11.51 0.74 6.39
CA HIS A 145 -11.29 1.53 7.59
C HIS A 145 -12.53 1.46 8.49
N VAL A 146 -12.39 0.90 9.69
CA VAL A 146 -13.45 0.86 10.70
C VAL A 146 -13.27 2.03 11.66
N THR A 147 -14.20 2.97 11.64
CA THR A 147 -14.22 4.12 12.56
C THR A 147 -14.97 3.83 13.85
N ASP A 148 -16.03 3.03 13.76
CA ASP A 148 -16.90 2.68 14.88
C ASP A 148 -16.71 1.21 15.21
N TYR A 149 -15.93 0.95 16.26
CA TYR A 149 -15.70 -0.40 16.76
C TYR A 149 -16.94 -0.87 17.53
N PRO A 150 -17.29 -2.17 17.41
CA PRO A 150 -18.33 -2.77 18.23
C PRO A 150 -17.92 -2.76 19.70
N GLN A 151 -18.89 -2.89 20.60
CA GLN A 151 -18.68 -2.89 22.04
C GLN A 151 -17.57 -3.85 22.47
N ASN A 152 -17.56 -5.08 21.92
CA ASN A 152 -16.56 -6.08 22.26
C ASN A 152 -15.54 -6.28 21.14
N VAL A 153 -14.25 -6.17 21.46
CA VAL A 153 -13.16 -6.54 20.56
C VAL A 153 -12.42 -7.74 21.14
N ILE A 154 -12.31 -8.82 20.38
CA ILE A 154 -11.74 -10.09 20.85
C ILE A 154 -10.48 -10.38 20.04
N ASP A 155 -9.33 -10.24 20.69
CA ASP A 155 -8.02 -10.57 20.15
C ASP A 155 -7.75 -12.08 20.24
N VAL A 156 -7.75 -12.70 19.06
CA VAL A 156 -7.51 -14.14 18.86
C VAL A 156 -6.09 -14.43 18.40
N SER A 157 -5.19 -13.42 18.36
CA SER A 157 -3.83 -13.60 17.88
C SER A 157 -3.04 -14.62 18.69
N SER A 158 -3.31 -14.79 19.99
CA SER A 158 -2.58 -15.71 20.87
C SER A 158 -3.22 -17.09 21.03
N VAL A 159 -4.30 -17.39 20.30
CA VAL A 159 -5.00 -18.69 20.36
C VAL A 159 -4.21 -19.74 19.59
N SER A 160 -3.62 -20.69 20.33
CA SER A 160 -2.70 -21.69 19.77
C SER A 160 -3.38 -22.67 18.80
N GLU A 161 -4.65 -22.99 19.06
CA GLU A 161 -5.46 -23.94 18.30
C GLU A 161 -5.79 -23.44 16.88
N LEU A 162 -5.64 -22.13 16.65
CA LEU A 162 -5.83 -21.52 15.34
C LEU A 162 -4.51 -21.43 14.55
N ARG A 163 -3.37 -21.84 15.10
CA ARG A 163 -2.05 -21.73 14.48
C ARG A 163 -1.49 -23.09 14.08
N GLY A 164 -0.41 -23.07 13.29
CA GLY A 164 0.28 -24.28 12.85
C GLY A 164 -0.40 -25.02 11.70
N TYR A 165 0.19 -26.15 11.31
CA TYR A 165 -0.30 -27.00 10.23
C TYR A 165 -0.03 -28.47 10.52
N PHE A 166 -0.82 -29.34 9.91
CA PHE A 166 -0.58 -30.79 9.89
C PHE A 166 -1.14 -31.39 8.59
N ILE A 167 -0.89 -32.69 8.36
CA ILE A 167 -1.36 -33.40 7.16
C ILE A 167 -2.13 -34.66 7.60
N ASP A 168 -3.42 -34.72 7.27
CA ASP A 168 -4.35 -35.82 7.58
C ASP A 168 -5.01 -36.40 6.31
N VAL A 169 -4.26 -36.39 5.20
CA VAL A 169 -4.63 -36.49 3.76
C VAL A 169 -4.56 -35.13 3.09
N ASN A 170 -5.29 -34.15 3.64
CA ASN A 170 -5.21 -32.77 3.18
C ASN A 170 -4.11 -32.05 3.94
N LEU A 171 -3.56 -30.98 3.37
CA LEU A 171 -2.76 -30.03 4.14
C LEU A 171 -3.73 -29.13 4.92
N VAL A 172 -3.76 -29.28 6.24
CA VAL A 172 -4.61 -28.50 7.14
C VAL A 172 -3.81 -27.32 7.69
N LEU A 173 -4.28 -26.11 7.43
CA LEU A 173 -3.66 -24.84 7.84
C LEU A 173 -4.56 -24.13 8.84
N GLY A 174 -4.04 -23.83 10.04
CA GLY A 174 -4.77 -23.06 11.04
C GLY A 174 -5.12 -21.66 10.56
N ALA A 175 -6.34 -21.19 10.83
CA ALA A 175 -6.83 -19.91 10.33
C ALA A 175 -6.11 -18.68 10.94
N GLY A 176 -5.57 -18.81 12.14
CA GLY A 176 -4.75 -17.80 12.82
C GLY A 176 -3.29 -17.76 12.35
N MET A 177 -2.87 -18.62 11.42
CA MET A 177 -1.51 -18.62 10.87
C MET A 177 -1.23 -17.34 10.08
N PRO A 178 -0.09 -16.65 10.32
CA PRO A 178 0.37 -15.56 9.47
C PRO A 178 0.63 -16.00 8.03
N LEU A 179 0.38 -15.10 7.07
CA LEU A 179 0.60 -15.41 5.65
C LEU A 179 2.07 -15.71 5.34
N ALA A 180 3.02 -15.10 6.05
CA ALA A 180 4.45 -15.39 5.89
C ALA A 180 4.79 -16.84 6.26
N GLU A 181 4.31 -17.33 7.39
CA GLU A 181 4.50 -18.73 7.81
C GLU A 181 3.85 -19.71 6.84
N MET A 182 2.64 -19.38 6.35
CA MET A 182 1.97 -20.17 5.31
C MET A 182 2.82 -20.28 4.03
N MET A 183 3.45 -19.19 3.61
CA MET A 183 4.34 -19.19 2.45
C MET A 183 5.55 -20.11 2.66
N ASP A 184 6.14 -20.14 3.86
CA ASP A 184 7.25 -21.04 4.17
C ASP A 184 6.81 -22.51 4.10
N VAL A 185 5.62 -22.83 4.62
CA VAL A 185 5.00 -24.16 4.49
C VAL A 185 4.81 -24.53 3.02
N PHE A 186 4.30 -23.62 2.18
CA PHE A 186 4.15 -23.86 0.74
C PHE A 186 5.48 -24.15 0.05
N LYS A 187 6.51 -23.35 0.35
CA LYS A 187 7.85 -23.51 -0.20
C LYS A 187 8.49 -24.83 0.22
N LYS A 188 8.33 -25.22 1.48
CA LYS A 188 8.84 -26.48 2.03
C LYS A 188 8.13 -27.69 1.40
N LEU A 189 6.80 -27.75 1.54
CA LEU A 189 6.02 -28.92 1.12
C LEU A 189 6.01 -29.11 -0.40
N SER A 190 6.10 -28.04 -1.19
CA SER A 190 6.22 -28.16 -2.66
C SER A 190 7.47 -28.91 -3.12
N ARG A 191 8.53 -28.95 -2.29
CA ARG A 191 9.78 -29.68 -2.57
C ARG A 191 9.76 -31.08 -1.98
N GLU A 192 9.21 -31.23 -0.79
CA GLU A 192 9.24 -32.49 -0.03
C GLU A 192 8.15 -33.48 -0.44
N ARG A 193 7.02 -32.99 -0.96
CA ARG A 193 5.80 -33.79 -1.20
C ARG A 193 5.26 -33.57 -2.61
N LYS A 194 5.29 -34.64 -3.42
CA LYS A 194 4.88 -34.58 -4.85
C LYS A 194 3.42 -34.17 -5.01
N GLU A 195 2.56 -34.66 -4.11
CA GLU A 195 1.12 -34.37 -4.05
C GLU A 195 0.78 -32.90 -3.72
N PHE A 196 1.76 -32.12 -3.24
CA PHE A 196 1.63 -30.69 -2.94
C PHE A 196 2.57 -29.80 -3.76
N SER A 197 3.10 -30.32 -4.88
CA SER A 197 4.02 -29.57 -5.76
C SER A 197 3.41 -28.27 -6.31
N TYR A 198 2.09 -28.21 -6.49
CA TYR A 198 1.36 -27.01 -6.91
C TYR A 198 1.51 -25.83 -5.92
N LEU A 199 1.85 -26.07 -4.65
CA LEU A 199 2.09 -25.01 -3.67
C LEU A 199 3.25 -24.10 -4.07
N LYS A 200 4.14 -24.54 -4.98
CA LYS A 200 5.16 -23.66 -5.55
C LYS A 200 4.55 -22.51 -6.35
N GLU A 201 3.49 -22.75 -7.10
CA GLU A 201 2.76 -21.71 -7.82
C GLU A 201 2.04 -20.77 -6.84
N PHE A 202 1.50 -21.31 -5.73
CA PHE A 202 0.89 -20.49 -4.68
C PHE A 202 1.91 -19.60 -3.98
N TYR A 203 3.09 -20.12 -3.64
CA TYR A 203 4.19 -19.32 -3.10
C TYR A 203 4.56 -18.17 -4.04
N ASN A 204 4.76 -18.46 -5.33
CA ASN A 204 5.14 -17.45 -6.31
C ASN A 204 4.05 -16.37 -6.46
N HIS A 205 2.77 -16.75 -6.36
CA HIS A 205 1.66 -15.81 -6.36
C HIS A 205 1.64 -14.96 -5.09
N MET A 206 1.76 -15.59 -3.91
CA MET A 206 1.72 -14.91 -2.61
C MET A 206 2.89 -13.94 -2.41
N ASP A 207 4.02 -14.15 -3.08
CA ASP A 207 5.14 -13.20 -3.10
C ASP A 207 4.76 -11.83 -3.69
N LEU A 208 3.73 -11.81 -4.56
CA LEU A 208 3.12 -10.60 -5.14
C LEU A 208 2.01 -10.00 -4.24
N VAL A 209 1.69 -10.63 -3.11
CA VAL A 209 0.58 -10.23 -2.23
C VAL A 209 1.11 -9.44 -1.04
N ALA A 210 0.66 -8.19 -0.93
CA ALA A 210 1.07 -7.26 0.12
C ALA A 210 2.62 -7.12 0.21
N HIS A 211 3.11 -6.80 1.41
CA HIS A 211 4.53 -6.66 1.74
C HIS A 211 4.83 -7.39 3.05
N VAL A 212 6.11 -7.59 3.38
CA VAL A 212 6.58 -8.43 4.50
C VAL A 212 5.89 -8.09 5.83
N PRO A 213 5.88 -6.82 6.31
CA PRO A 213 5.14 -6.44 7.52
C PRO A 213 3.68 -6.92 7.57
N VAL A 214 2.91 -6.70 6.50
CA VAL A 214 1.50 -7.16 6.44
C VAL A 214 1.42 -8.69 6.45
N ARG A 215 2.32 -9.39 5.75
CA ARG A 215 2.31 -10.86 5.73
C ARG A 215 2.71 -11.50 7.06
N ASN A 216 3.52 -10.82 7.86
CA ASN A 216 3.99 -11.32 9.16
C ASN A 216 2.90 -11.31 10.24
N ILE A 217 1.85 -10.50 10.09
CA ILE A 217 0.76 -10.40 11.08
C ILE A 217 -0.63 -10.70 10.49
N GLY A 218 -0.84 -10.46 9.19
CA GLY A 218 -2.08 -10.80 8.50
C GLY A 218 -2.28 -12.31 8.48
N THR A 219 -3.48 -12.77 8.81
CA THR A 219 -3.79 -14.20 8.97
C THR A 219 -4.63 -14.74 7.82
N ILE A 220 -4.59 -16.06 7.62
CA ILE A 220 -5.41 -16.77 6.62
C ILE A 220 -6.90 -16.50 6.86
N GLY A 221 -7.36 -16.71 8.09
CA GLY A 221 -8.74 -16.51 8.52
C GLY A 221 -9.19 -15.06 8.40
N GLY A 222 -8.33 -14.10 8.79
CA GLY A 222 -8.64 -12.68 8.63
C GLY A 222 -8.85 -12.29 7.17
N ASN A 223 -8.01 -12.80 6.26
CA ASN A 223 -8.15 -12.53 4.82
C ASN A 223 -9.42 -13.15 4.22
N LEU A 224 -9.74 -14.40 4.59
CA LEU A 224 -10.97 -15.07 4.13
C LEU A 224 -12.23 -14.44 4.72
N PHE A 225 -12.19 -14.02 5.98
CA PHE A 225 -13.32 -13.34 6.63
C PHE A 225 -13.60 -11.97 6.01
N MET A 226 -12.56 -11.23 5.61
CA MET A 226 -12.75 -10.00 4.84
C MET A 226 -13.47 -10.24 3.50
N LYS A 227 -13.16 -11.34 2.81
CA LYS A 227 -13.86 -11.74 1.57
C LYS A 227 -15.32 -12.11 1.83
N HIS A 228 -15.59 -12.72 2.97
CA HIS A 228 -16.94 -13.04 3.43
C HIS A 228 -17.76 -11.78 3.72
N GLU A 229 -17.21 -10.84 4.49
CA GLU A 229 -17.87 -9.57 4.84
C GLU A 229 -18.05 -8.65 3.61
N HIS A 230 -17.04 -8.62 2.74
CA HIS A 230 -16.99 -7.80 1.53
C HIS A 230 -16.74 -8.70 0.30
N ASN A 231 -17.81 -9.16 -0.35
CA ASN A 231 -17.71 -10.06 -1.50
C ASN A 231 -17.00 -9.41 -2.72
N ASP A 232 -16.89 -8.09 -2.78
CA ASP A 232 -16.09 -7.34 -3.75
C ASP A 232 -14.58 -7.37 -3.45
N PHE A 233 -14.16 -7.73 -2.23
CA PHE A 233 -12.76 -7.82 -1.85
C PHE A 233 -12.00 -8.79 -2.77
N GLN A 234 -10.87 -8.34 -3.31
CA GLN A 234 -10.00 -9.11 -4.19
C GLN A 234 -9.02 -9.98 -3.38
N SER A 235 -9.53 -11.03 -2.75
CA SER A 235 -8.72 -11.96 -1.96
C SER A 235 -7.93 -12.92 -2.85
N ASP A 236 -6.61 -12.74 -2.92
CA ASP A 236 -5.70 -13.70 -3.56
C ASP A 236 -5.72 -15.06 -2.83
N VAL A 237 -5.82 -15.07 -1.49
CA VAL A 237 -5.91 -16.31 -0.69
C VAL A 237 -7.15 -17.12 -1.05
N PHE A 238 -8.32 -16.47 -1.11
CA PHE A 238 -9.56 -17.10 -1.55
C PHE A 238 -9.43 -17.67 -2.95
N LEU A 239 -8.89 -16.88 -3.90
CA LEU A 239 -8.72 -17.32 -5.29
C LEU A 239 -7.83 -18.56 -5.38
N LEU A 240 -6.69 -18.57 -4.71
CA LEU A 240 -5.78 -19.71 -4.71
C LEU A 240 -6.47 -20.95 -4.15
N PHE A 241 -7.14 -20.82 -3.01
CA PHE A 241 -7.79 -21.93 -2.32
C PHE A 241 -8.99 -22.48 -3.10
N GLU A 242 -9.81 -21.61 -3.69
CA GLU A 242 -10.93 -22.02 -4.53
C GLU A 242 -10.45 -22.72 -5.81
N THR A 243 -9.33 -22.28 -6.40
CA THR A 243 -8.75 -22.89 -7.61
C THR A 243 -8.49 -24.39 -7.45
N VAL A 244 -8.08 -24.83 -6.25
CA VAL A 244 -7.77 -26.23 -5.96
C VAL A 244 -8.91 -26.96 -5.24
N GLY A 245 -10.05 -26.32 -5.01
CA GLY A 245 -11.20 -26.92 -4.34
C GLY A 245 -10.97 -27.13 -2.84
N ALA A 246 -10.30 -26.20 -2.17
CA ALA A 246 -10.11 -26.24 -0.73
C ALA A 246 -11.44 -26.20 0.05
N THR A 247 -11.40 -26.67 1.29
CA THR A 247 -12.54 -26.58 2.22
C THR A 247 -12.14 -25.84 3.49
N ILE A 248 -13.13 -25.25 4.17
CA ILE A 248 -12.96 -24.51 5.42
C ILE A 248 -13.69 -25.26 6.53
N SER A 249 -13.04 -25.39 7.69
CA SER A 249 -13.67 -25.86 8.93
C SER A 249 -14.12 -24.66 9.76
N ILE A 250 -15.40 -24.59 10.09
CA ILE A 250 -16.01 -23.53 10.90
C ILE A 250 -16.40 -24.13 12.25
N GLY A 251 -15.98 -23.50 13.34
CA GLY A 251 -16.27 -23.92 14.71
C GLY A 251 -17.35 -23.07 15.36
N GLU A 252 -18.15 -23.71 16.22
CA GLU A 252 -19.19 -23.09 17.05
C GLU A 252 -18.97 -23.40 18.54
N ALA A 253 -19.65 -22.64 19.42
CA ALA A 253 -19.46 -22.72 20.88
C ALA A 253 -19.77 -24.11 21.49
N ASN A 254 -20.65 -24.89 20.86
CA ASN A 254 -20.98 -26.27 21.25
C ASN A 254 -19.95 -27.31 20.77
N LYS A 255 -18.81 -26.87 20.22
CA LYS A 255 -17.75 -27.70 19.60
C LYS A 255 -18.22 -28.44 18.34
N GLU A 256 -19.37 -28.08 17.77
CA GLU A 256 -19.72 -28.53 16.42
C GLU A 256 -18.77 -27.88 15.40
N THR A 257 -18.35 -28.68 14.44
CA THR A 257 -17.51 -28.23 13.33
C THR A 257 -18.19 -28.56 12.02
N VAL A 258 -18.40 -27.55 11.19
CA VAL A 258 -18.97 -27.71 9.86
C VAL A 258 -17.87 -27.49 8.82
N ILE A 259 -17.77 -28.42 7.86
CA ILE A 259 -16.82 -28.33 6.75
C ILE A 259 -17.58 -27.91 5.49
N VAL A 260 -17.14 -26.84 4.84
CA VAL A 260 -17.79 -26.26 3.66
C VAL A 260 -16.77 -25.88 2.59
N TYR A 261 -17.22 -25.77 1.34
CA TYR A 261 -16.42 -25.16 0.28
C TYR A 261 -16.39 -23.63 0.42
N LEU A 262 -15.36 -22.98 -0.13
CA LEU A 262 -15.16 -21.54 0.01
C LEU A 262 -16.31 -20.71 -0.57
N LYS A 263 -16.87 -21.10 -1.73
CA LYS A 263 -18.06 -20.45 -2.31
C LYS A 263 -19.29 -20.48 -1.39
N ASP A 264 -19.46 -21.57 -0.65
CA ASP A 264 -20.62 -21.78 0.23
C ASP A 264 -20.41 -21.03 1.55
N PHE A 265 -19.16 -20.98 2.03
CA PHE A 265 -18.74 -20.17 3.16
C PHE A 265 -19.18 -18.71 3.03
N LEU A 266 -19.07 -18.09 1.84
CA LEU A 266 -19.49 -16.70 1.60
C LEU A 266 -20.96 -16.40 1.95
N LYS A 267 -21.81 -17.43 2.05
CA LYS A 267 -23.25 -17.29 2.34
C LYS A 267 -23.62 -17.64 3.78
N ILE A 268 -22.67 -18.12 4.58
CA ILE A 268 -22.92 -18.59 5.95
C ILE A 268 -22.99 -17.41 6.90
N ASN A 269 -23.95 -17.41 7.82
CA ASN A 269 -23.97 -16.45 8.93
C ASN A 269 -22.89 -16.83 9.96
N MET A 270 -21.84 -16.02 10.04
CA MET A 270 -20.69 -16.22 10.92
C MET A 270 -20.87 -15.69 12.34
N LYS A 271 -22.05 -15.16 12.71
CA LYS A 271 -22.34 -14.79 14.12
C LYS A 271 -22.23 -16.02 15.03
N GLY A 272 -21.48 -15.89 16.12
CA GLY A 272 -21.14 -16.95 17.07
C GLY A 272 -20.17 -18.01 16.52
N LYS A 273 -19.59 -17.80 15.33
CA LYS A 273 -18.74 -18.79 14.66
C LYS A 273 -17.34 -18.25 14.39
N ILE A 274 -16.39 -19.16 14.20
CA ILE A 274 -15.01 -18.82 13.85
C ILE A 274 -14.47 -19.79 12.80
N ILE A 275 -13.61 -19.28 11.92
CA ILE A 275 -12.85 -20.11 10.99
C ILE A 275 -11.74 -20.81 11.79
N LEU A 276 -11.75 -22.14 11.83
CA LEU A 276 -10.72 -22.91 12.56
C LEU A 276 -9.49 -23.16 11.68
N ASN A 277 -9.72 -23.67 10.47
CA ASN A 277 -8.66 -24.05 9.54
C ASN A 277 -9.17 -24.14 8.10
N VAL A 278 -8.22 -24.21 7.17
CA VAL A 278 -8.45 -24.49 5.75
C VAL A 278 -7.75 -25.80 5.38
N LYS A 279 -8.40 -26.63 4.57
CA LYS A 279 -7.88 -27.91 4.08
C LYS A 279 -7.60 -27.83 2.59
N LEU A 280 -6.32 -27.92 2.21
CA LEU A 280 -5.89 -27.97 0.82
C LEU A 280 -5.72 -29.42 0.36
N PRO A 281 -6.33 -29.83 -0.77
CA PRO A 281 -6.30 -31.22 -1.19
C PRO A 281 -4.95 -31.62 -1.80
N PRO A 282 -4.57 -32.91 -1.71
CA PRO A 282 -3.47 -33.45 -2.48
C PRO A 282 -3.86 -33.49 -3.96
N LEU A 283 -3.02 -32.92 -4.83
CA LEU A 283 -3.20 -32.98 -6.27
C LEU A 283 -2.19 -33.94 -6.88
N SER A 284 -2.67 -34.92 -7.64
CA SER A 284 -1.78 -35.88 -8.29
C SER A 284 -1.06 -35.26 -9.49
N LEU A 285 -0.04 -35.94 -10.03
CA LEU A 285 0.69 -35.49 -11.23
C LEU A 285 -0.20 -35.35 -12.48
N CYS A 286 -1.44 -35.87 -12.47
CA CYS A 286 -2.40 -35.61 -13.55
C CYS A 286 -3.15 -34.27 -13.39
N CYS A 287 -2.73 -33.41 -12.46
CA CYS A 287 -3.27 -32.06 -12.30
C CYS A 287 -2.23 -31.03 -12.74
N LEU A 288 -2.65 -30.05 -13.53
CA LEU A 288 -1.86 -28.86 -13.86
C LEU A 288 -2.49 -27.66 -13.17
N VAL A 289 -1.66 -26.86 -12.48
CA VAL A 289 -2.10 -25.65 -11.78
C VAL A 289 -1.28 -24.47 -12.27
N LYS A 290 -1.95 -23.36 -12.58
CA LYS A 290 -1.30 -22.09 -12.89
C LYS A 290 -2.10 -20.94 -12.32
N THR A 291 -1.39 -19.94 -11.76
CA THR A 291 -2.04 -18.75 -11.22
C THR A 291 -1.33 -17.49 -11.68
N TYR A 292 -2.05 -16.38 -11.75
CA TYR A 292 -1.52 -15.08 -12.14
C TYR A 292 -2.14 -13.98 -11.28
N LYS A 293 -1.33 -12.95 -11.02
CA LYS A 293 -1.76 -11.70 -10.41
C LYS A 293 -1.22 -10.55 -11.23
N ILE A 294 -2.10 -9.78 -11.87
CA ILE A 294 -1.72 -8.62 -12.67
C ILE A 294 -2.09 -7.36 -11.91
N MET A 295 -1.11 -6.48 -11.72
CA MET A 295 -1.18 -5.32 -10.84
C MET A 295 -0.64 -4.08 -11.54
N PRO A 296 -1.01 -2.87 -11.11
CA PRO A 296 -0.45 -1.62 -11.64
C PRO A 296 1.06 -1.46 -11.33
N ARG A 297 1.58 -2.20 -10.34
CA ARG A 297 2.99 -2.25 -9.94
C ARG A 297 3.35 -3.63 -9.41
N SER A 298 4.63 -3.97 -9.38
CA SER A 298 5.11 -5.34 -9.16
C SER A 298 4.82 -5.94 -7.78
N GLN A 299 4.61 -5.14 -6.74
CA GLN A 299 4.31 -5.58 -5.36
C GLN A 299 3.43 -4.55 -4.65
N ASN A 300 2.83 -4.96 -3.52
CA ASN A 300 2.03 -4.09 -2.64
C ASN A 300 0.90 -3.35 -3.38
N ALA A 301 0.19 -4.05 -4.26
CA ALA A 301 -0.97 -3.53 -4.98
C ALA A 301 -2.06 -4.60 -5.10
N HIS A 302 -3.30 -4.13 -5.16
CA HIS A 302 -4.45 -4.95 -5.55
C HIS A 302 -4.36 -5.31 -7.03
N ALA A 303 -5.01 -6.41 -7.40
CA ALA A 303 -4.91 -6.96 -8.75
C ALA A 303 -5.96 -6.31 -9.66
N HIS A 304 -5.55 -5.82 -10.82
CA HIS A 304 -6.50 -5.48 -11.88
C HIS A 304 -7.30 -6.70 -12.31
N VAL A 305 -6.64 -7.84 -12.46
CA VAL A 305 -7.23 -9.18 -12.57
C VAL A 305 -6.23 -10.17 -11.98
N ASN A 306 -6.71 -11.06 -11.12
CA ASN A 306 -6.02 -12.27 -10.69
C ASN A 306 -6.81 -13.49 -11.18
N ALA A 307 -6.09 -14.57 -11.43
CA ALA A 307 -6.66 -15.78 -12.05
C ALA A 307 -5.97 -17.03 -11.53
N GLY A 308 -6.75 -18.10 -11.40
CA GLY A 308 -6.28 -19.43 -11.06
C GLY A 308 -6.89 -20.47 -11.99
N PHE A 309 -6.05 -21.37 -12.48
CA PHE A 309 -6.40 -22.40 -13.45
C PHE A 309 -5.94 -23.74 -12.89
N MET A 310 -6.85 -24.70 -12.76
CA MET A 310 -6.55 -26.08 -12.43
C MET A 310 -7.21 -27.00 -13.46
N PHE A 311 -6.44 -27.90 -14.04
CA PHE A 311 -6.93 -28.91 -14.98
C PHE A 311 -6.53 -30.29 -14.49
N ARG A 312 -7.51 -31.16 -14.24
CA ARG A 312 -7.29 -32.58 -13.95
C ARG A 312 -7.48 -33.39 -15.21
N PHE A 313 -6.52 -34.24 -15.53
CA PHE A 313 -6.56 -35.12 -16.69
C PHE A 313 -6.99 -36.53 -16.28
N ASP A 314 -7.83 -37.15 -17.10
CA ASP A 314 -8.12 -38.57 -17.04
C ASP A 314 -6.87 -39.36 -17.47
N ARG A 315 -6.41 -40.27 -16.61
CA ARG A 315 -5.14 -40.99 -16.82
C ARG A 315 -5.14 -41.93 -18.03
N LYS A 316 -6.31 -42.35 -18.51
CA LYS A 316 -6.43 -43.30 -19.63
C LYS A 316 -6.50 -42.58 -20.97
N THR A 317 -7.22 -41.46 -21.01
CA THR A 317 -7.57 -40.74 -22.25
C THR A 317 -6.77 -39.47 -22.46
N ASN A 318 -6.08 -38.96 -21.42
CA ASN A 318 -5.42 -37.65 -21.41
C ASN A 318 -6.35 -36.47 -21.76
N LYS A 319 -7.66 -36.67 -21.58
CA LYS A 319 -8.69 -35.64 -21.69
C LYS A 319 -8.91 -34.98 -20.34
N ILE A 320 -9.43 -33.77 -20.35
CA ILE A 320 -9.77 -33.04 -19.13
C ILE A 320 -10.95 -33.76 -18.44
N ALA A 321 -10.75 -34.20 -17.20
CA ALA A 321 -11.77 -34.75 -16.33
C ALA A 321 -12.46 -33.66 -15.50
N GLU A 322 -11.70 -32.63 -15.10
CA GLU A 322 -12.16 -31.52 -14.27
C GLU A 322 -11.36 -30.26 -14.62
N ALA A 323 -12.02 -29.10 -14.62
CA ALA A 323 -11.38 -27.81 -14.83
C ALA A 323 -11.94 -26.79 -13.82
N ASN A 324 -11.06 -26.08 -13.13
CA ASN A 324 -11.40 -24.91 -12.32
C ASN A 324 -10.70 -23.69 -12.93
N ILE A 325 -11.49 -22.70 -13.31
CA ILE A 325 -11.07 -21.44 -13.90
C ILE A 325 -11.67 -20.33 -13.04
N VAL A 326 -10.87 -19.87 -12.09
CA VAL A 326 -11.26 -18.89 -11.07
C VAL A 326 -10.67 -17.53 -11.43
N PHE A 327 -11.48 -16.47 -11.38
CA PHE A 327 -11.03 -15.10 -11.57
C PHE A 327 -11.45 -14.21 -10.40
N GLY A 328 -10.66 -13.20 -10.10
CA GLY A 328 -11.09 -12.06 -9.30
C GLY A 328 -11.09 -10.76 -10.11
N SER A 329 -11.71 -9.72 -9.54
CA SER A 329 -11.86 -8.40 -10.16
C SER A 329 -12.64 -8.37 -11.50
N ILE A 330 -13.55 -9.34 -11.70
CA ILE A 330 -14.51 -9.30 -12.81
C ILE A 330 -15.78 -8.58 -12.36
N SER A 331 -16.53 -9.20 -11.46
CA SER A 331 -17.66 -8.61 -10.74
C SER A 331 -17.70 -9.15 -9.30
N PRO A 332 -18.48 -8.56 -8.38
CA PRO A 332 -18.58 -9.04 -7.00
C PRO A 332 -19.05 -10.50 -6.86
N THR A 333 -19.78 -11.02 -7.85
CA THR A 333 -20.38 -12.36 -7.83
C THR A 333 -19.68 -13.38 -8.74
N PHE A 334 -18.79 -12.93 -9.64
CA PHE A 334 -18.08 -13.81 -10.54
C PHE A 334 -16.87 -14.43 -9.84
N ILE A 335 -16.92 -15.76 -9.68
CA ILE A 335 -15.81 -16.56 -9.11
C ILE A 335 -15.30 -17.52 -10.19
N HIS A 336 -16.18 -18.36 -10.72
CA HIS A 336 -15.86 -19.41 -11.70
C HIS A 336 -16.36 -19.08 -13.10
N ALA A 337 -15.55 -19.42 -14.11
CA ALA A 337 -15.97 -19.48 -15.51
C ALA A 337 -16.67 -20.82 -15.83
N THR A 338 -17.77 -21.09 -15.12
CA THR A 338 -18.49 -22.38 -15.14
C THR A 338 -18.87 -22.91 -16.52
N LYS A 339 -19.21 -22.03 -17.48
CA LYS A 339 -19.56 -22.46 -18.85
C LYS A 339 -18.32 -22.94 -19.59
N THR A 340 -17.21 -22.21 -19.43
CA THR A 340 -15.92 -22.57 -20.01
C THR A 340 -15.37 -23.85 -19.38
N GLU A 341 -15.47 -24.00 -18.06
CA GLU A 341 -15.09 -25.22 -17.33
C GLU A 341 -15.84 -26.46 -17.84
N ALA A 342 -17.17 -26.39 -17.91
CA ALA A 342 -18.01 -27.49 -18.41
C ALA A 342 -17.69 -27.85 -19.87
N LEU A 343 -17.38 -26.85 -20.70
CA LEU A 343 -17.01 -27.05 -22.09
C LEU A 343 -15.68 -27.80 -22.26
N LEU A 344 -14.74 -27.62 -21.34
CA LEU A 344 -13.42 -28.24 -21.42
C LEU A 344 -13.44 -29.73 -21.05
N VAL A 345 -14.39 -30.17 -20.22
CA VAL A 345 -14.51 -31.57 -19.81
C VAL A 345 -14.65 -32.49 -21.05
N GLY A 346 -13.86 -33.56 -21.09
CA GLY A 346 -13.81 -34.51 -22.19
C GLY A 346 -13.02 -34.07 -23.42
N LYS A 347 -12.37 -32.89 -23.40
CA LYS A 347 -11.53 -32.38 -24.50
C LYS A 347 -10.03 -32.52 -24.20
N TYR A 348 -9.21 -32.36 -25.25
CA TYR A 348 -7.75 -32.26 -25.14
C TYR A 348 -7.35 -30.80 -24.97
N LEU A 349 -6.71 -30.46 -23.84
CA LEU A 349 -6.38 -29.07 -23.48
C LEU A 349 -5.53 -28.35 -24.54
N PHE A 350 -4.52 -29.04 -25.08
CA PHE A 350 -3.50 -28.46 -25.96
C PHE A 350 -3.82 -28.64 -27.44
N THR A 351 -5.04 -28.27 -27.84
CA THR A 351 -5.47 -28.29 -29.26
C THR A 351 -6.05 -26.93 -29.67
N ASN A 352 -5.79 -26.50 -30.90
CA ASN A 352 -6.26 -25.20 -31.40
C ASN A 352 -7.79 -25.09 -31.35
N ASP A 353 -8.50 -26.16 -31.69
CA ASP A 353 -9.97 -26.18 -31.66
C ASP A 353 -10.51 -25.99 -30.24
N THR A 354 -9.92 -26.66 -29.24
CA THR A 354 -10.31 -26.51 -27.84
C THR A 354 -9.98 -25.12 -27.33
N LEU A 355 -8.80 -24.58 -27.68
CA LEU A 355 -8.39 -23.24 -27.30
C LEU A 355 -9.32 -22.16 -27.89
N GLN A 356 -9.59 -22.20 -29.20
CA GLN A 356 -10.48 -21.27 -29.89
C GLN A 356 -11.89 -21.29 -29.28
N LEU A 357 -12.41 -22.48 -29.04
CA LEU A 357 -13.73 -22.66 -28.44
C LEU A 357 -13.77 -22.13 -27.00
N ALA A 358 -12.77 -22.45 -26.18
CA ALA A 358 -12.68 -21.98 -24.80
C ALA A 358 -12.52 -20.45 -24.74
N LEU A 359 -11.69 -19.84 -25.59
CA LEU A 359 -11.54 -18.38 -25.66
C LEU A 359 -12.83 -17.68 -26.06
N LYS A 360 -13.58 -18.24 -27.02
CA LYS A 360 -14.89 -17.70 -27.43
C LYS A 360 -15.90 -17.78 -26.29
N THR A 361 -16.04 -18.95 -25.66
CA THR A 361 -16.96 -19.14 -24.53
C THR A 361 -16.60 -18.26 -23.34
N LEU A 362 -15.31 -18.15 -23.03
CA LEU A 362 -14.82 -17.29 -21.96
C LEU A 362 -15.08 -15.81 -22.26
N ALA A 363 -14.92 -15.37 -23.51
CA ALA A 363 -15.24 -14.02 -23.92
C ALA A 363 -16.73 -13.68 -23.76
N ASP A 364 -17.63 -14.63 -23.96
CA ASP A 364 -19.08 -14.43 -23.75
C ASP A 364 -19.46 -14.45 -22.26
N GLU A 365 -18.74 -15.22 -21.46
CA GLU A 365 -18.95 -15.42 -20.02
C GLU A 365 -18.39 -14.27 -19.17
N ILE A 366 -17.21 -13.73 -19.51
CA ILE A 366 -16.57 -12.64 -18.77
C ILE A 366 -17.23 -11.29 -19.08
N LYS A 367 -17.88 -10.74 -18.05
CA LYS A 367 -18.57 -9.44 -18.09
C LYS A 367 -18.17 -8.60 -16.87
N PRO A 368 -17.06 -7.85 -16.94
CA PRO A 368 -16.61 -7.06 -15.81
C PRO A 368 -17.56 -5.89 -15.53
N GLU A 369 -17.84 -5.61 -14.26
CA GLU A 369 -18.65 -4.46 -13.83
C GLU A 369 -17.77 -3.22 -13.68
N ALA A 370 -18.27 -2.05 -14.07
CA ALA A 370 -17.51 -0.80 -13.97
C ALA A 370 -17.20 -0.46 -12.50
N SER A 371 -15.94 -0.16 -12.21
CA SER A 371 -15.48 0.30 -10.91
C SER A 371 -14.53 1.49 -11.14
N PRO A 372 -14.86 2.71 -10.68
CA PRO A 372 -14.11 3.92 -11.03
C PRO A 372 -12.61 3.89 -10.68
N ALA A 373 -12.22 3.15 -9.63
CA ALA A 373 -10.83 3.03 -9.20
C ALA A 373 -10.04 1.97 -10.00
N GLU A 374 -10.72 1.15 -10.78
CA GLU A 374 -10.12 0.05 -11.55
C GLU A 374 -10.04 0.39 -13.05
N PRO A 375 -9.19 -0.31 -13.81
CA PRO A 375 -9.18 -0.18 -15.26
C PRO A 375 -10.54 -0.48 -15.88
N SER A 376 -10.70 0.02 -17.13
CA SER A 376 -11.92 -0.15 -17.90
C SER A 376 -12.37 -1.62 -17.98
N THR A 377 -13.67 -1.83 -18.09
CA THR A 377 -14.27 -3.17 -18.24
C THR A 377 -13.71 -3.90 -19.46
N ALA A 378 -13.45 -3.17 -20.56
CA ALA A 378 -12.80 -3.69 -21.76
C ALA A 378 -11.38 -4.21 -21.49
N TYR A 379 -10.57 -3.44 -20.74
CA TYR A 379 -9.23 -3.86 -20.35
C TYR A 379 -9.26 -5.13 -19.48
N ARG A 380 -10.07 -5.14 -18.42
CA ARG A 380 -10.16 -6.30 -17.51
C ARG A 380 -10.68 -7.56 -18.22
N LYS A 381 -11.65 -7.40 -19.13
CA LYS A 381 -12.16 -8.51 -19.95
C LYS A 381 -11.06 -9.11 -20.81
N MET A 382 -10.36 -8.27 -21.58
CA MET A 382 -9.28 -8.73 -22.46
C MET A 382 -8.13 -9.34 -21.65
N LEU A 383 -7.81 -8.75 -20.49
CA LEU A 383 -6.79 -9.26 -19.59
C LEU A 383 -7.12 -10.67 -19.09
N ALA A 384 -8.35 -10.92 -18.64
CA ALA A 384 -8.76 -12.24 -18.15
C ALA A 384 -8.70 -13.32 -19.25
N ILE A 385 -9.16 -13.00 -20.47
CA ILE A 385 -9.04 -13.88 -21.65
C ILE A 385 -7.57 -14.15 -21.97
N SER A 386 -6.73 -13.11 -21.92
CA SER A 386 -5.29 -13.21 -22.19
C SER A 386 -4.57 -14.04 -21.11
N LEU A 387 -5.01 -13.98 -19.85
CA LEU A 387 -4.48 -14.81 -18.77
C LEU A 387 -4.80 -16.28 -18.97
N PHE A 388 -6.00 -16.64 -19.45
CA PHE A 388 -6.31 -18.01 -19.83
C PHE A 388 -5.39 -18.48 -20.97
N TYR A 389 -5.25 -17.71 -22.05
CA TYR A 389 -4.34 -18.06 -23.14
C TYR A 389 -2.88 -18.22 -22.66
N LYS A 390 -2.43 -17.31 -21.81
CA LYS A 390 -1.11 -17.36 -21.16
C LYS A 390 -0.94 -18.62 -20.32
N ALA A 391 -1.97 -19.04 -19.57
CA ALA A 391 -1.97 -20.29 -18.81
C ALA A 391 -1.80 -21.50 -19.72
N ILE A 392 -2.55 -21.57 -20.81
CA ILE A 392 -2.42 -22.66 -21.80
C ILE A 392 -1.01 -22.72 -22.36
N LEU A 393 -0.44 -21.60 -22.80
CA LEU A 393 0.94 -21.55 -23.30
C LEU A 393 1.97 -21.94 -22.24
N SER A 394 1.75 -21.56 -20.98
CA SER A 394 2.67 -21.88 -19.87
C SER A 394 2.61 -23.35 -19.45
N LEU A 395 1.47 -24.01 -19.61
CA LEU A 395 1.23 -25.39 -19.21
C LEU A 395 1.46 -26.39 -20.34
N CYS A 396 1.46 -25.91 -21.59
CA CYS A 396 1.68 -26.74 -22.76
C CYS A 396 3.13 -27.21 -22.83
N PRO A 397 3.39 -28.50 -23.10
CA PRO A 397 4.75 -29.02 -23.31
C PRO A 397 5.52 -28.25 -24.40
N ASP A 398 6.84 -28.08 -24.20
CA ASP A 398 7.70 -27.28 -25.08
C ASP A 398 7.71 -27.77 -26.55
N ASP A 399 7.53 -29.08 -26.76
CA ASP A 399 7.47 -29.72 -28.08
C ASP A 399 6.14 -29.48 -28.80
N ALA A 400 5.07 -29.14 -28.08
CA ALA A 400 3.74 -28.87 -28.62
C ALA A 400 3.49 -27.38 -28.93
N VAL A 401 4.31 -26.45 -28.39
CA VAL A 401 4.17 -25.00 -28.62
C VAL A 401 5.14 -24.50 -29.70
N ASP A 402 4.62 -23.75 -30.69
CA ASP A 402 5.45 -23.03 -31.67
C ASP A 402 6.47 -22.14 -30.95
N LYS A 403 7.74 -22.23 -31.36
CA LYS A 403 8.85 -21.48 -30.75
C LYS A 403 8.57 -19.98 -30.61
N ARG A 404 7.82 -19.38 -31.55
CA ARG A 404 7.46 -17.96 -31.55
C ARG A 404 6.47 -17.59 -30.44
N MET A 405 5.70 -18.55 -29.92
CA MET A 405 4.66 -18.33 -28.92
C MET A 405 5.12 -18.62 -27.48
N ARG A 406 6.28 -19.28 -27.29
CA ARG A 406 6.77 -19.71 -25.97
C ARG A 406 6.95 -18.57 -24.96
N SER A 407 7.40 -17.40 -25.42
CA SER A 407 7.55 -16.22 -24.56
C SER A 407 6.21 -15.75 -23.98
N GLY A 408 5.09 -16.04 -24.66
CA GLY A 408 3.75 -15.74 -24.21
C GLY A 408 3.38 -16.39 -22.87
N GLY A 409 3.84 -17.62 -22.61
CA GLY A 409 3.59 -18.35 -21.36
C GLY A 409 4.44 -17.90 -20.16
N SER A 410 5.58 -17.25 -20.42
CA SER A 410 6.53 -16.86 -19.37
C SER A 410 6.06 -15.66 -18.53
N VAL A 411 6.36 -15.66 -17.23
CA VAL A 411 6.11 -14.51 -16.35
C VAL A 411 7.26 -13.52 -16.47
N ILE A 412 6.97 -12.22 -16.55
CA ILE A 412 7.99 -11.17 -16.51
C ILE A 412 8.62 -11.17 -15.11
N LYS A 413 9.91 -11.44 -15.04
CA LYS A 413 10.68 -11.41 -13.80
C LYS A 413 11.57 -10.17 -13.78
N ARG A 414 11.52 -9.42 -12.69
CA ARG A 414 12.45 -8.32 -12.44
C ARG A 414 13.74 -8.89 -11.86
N SER A 415 14.88 -8.60 -12.47
CA SER A 415 16.19 -8.88 -11.89
C SER A 415 16.57 -7.85 -10.84
N VAL A 416 17.57 -8.18 -10.01
CA VAL A 416 18.14 -7.23 -9.03
C VAL A 416 18.60 -5.95 -9.73
N SER A 417 18.19 -4.80 -9.21
CA SER A 417 18.45 -3.50 -9.85
C SER A 417 19.94 -3.14 -9.79
N GLN A 418 20.44 -2.47 -10.83
CA GLN A 418 21.82 -1.98 -10.93
C GLN A 418 21.84 -0.54 -11.47
N GLY A 419 22.85 0.26 -11.11
CA GLY A 419 23.02 1.60 -11.65
C GLY A 419 24.40 2.20 -11.41
N THR A 420 24.80 3.15 -12.27
CA THR A 420 26.11 3.81 -12.24
C THR A 420 25.96 5.33 -12.22
N GLN A 421 26.75 6.02 -11.39
CA GLN A 421 26.84 7.49 -11.30
C GLN A 421 28.21 7.91 -11.83
N THR A 422 28.24 8.94 -12.68
CA THR A 422 29.48 9.60 -13.11
C THR A 422 29.27 11.10 -13.02
N TYR A 423 30.17 11.80 -12.34
CA TYR A 423 30.20 13.25 -12.23
C TYR A 423 31.65 13.71 -12.01
N ASP A 424 31.96 14.92 -12.48
CA ASP A 424 33.27 15.53 -12.28
C ASP A 424 33.32 16.27 -10.94
N THR A 425 34.47 16.25 -10.28
CA THR A 425 34.71 17.01 -9.05
C THR A 425 36.15 17.53 -9.03
N ASP A 426 36.37 18.68 -8.42
CA ASP A 426 37.67 19.34 -8.37
C ASP A 426 37.97 19.76 -6.93
N LYS A 427 38.96 19.09 -6.32
CA LYS A 427 39.38 19.32 -4.94
C LYS A 427 39.84 20.75 -4.68
N SER A 428 40.29 21.48 -5.70
CA SER A 428 40.77 22.85 -5.55
C SER A 428 39.65 23.85 -5.20
N VAL A 429 38.40 23.54 -5.56
CA VAL A 429 37.22 24.38 -5.32
C VAL A 429 36.25 23.79 -4.29
N TRP A 430 36.66 22.75 -3.58
CA TRP A 430 35.86 22.19 -2.49
C TRP A 430 35.66 23.25 -1.39
N PRO A 431 34.44 23.39 -0.84
CA PRO A 431 33.31 22.45 -0.93
C PRO A 431 32.32 22.65 -2.10
N LEU A 432 32.54 23.57 -3.04
CA LEU A 432 31.53 23.99 -4.04
C LEU A 432 31.00 22.85 -4.91
N ASN A 433 31.88 21.94 -5.38
CA ASN A 433 31.50 20.77 -6.18
C ASN A 433 31.86 19.44 -5.49
N GLN A 434 32.10 19.49 -4.18
CA GLN A 434 32.31 18.28 -3.40
C GLN A 434 30.95 17.57 -3.24
N PRO A 435 30.87 16.24 -3.47
CA PRO A 435 29.65 15.47 -3.27
C PRO A 435 29.40 15.25 -1.77
N ILE A 436 29.04 16.33 -1.06
CA ILE A 436 28.80 16.30 0.38
C ILE A 436 27.41 15.70 0.64
N PRO A 437 27.27 14.73 1.57
CA PRO A 437 25.97 14.26 2.01
C PRO A 437 25.10 15.42 2.52
N LYS A 438 23.78 15.30 2.38
CA LYS A 438 22.85 16.26 2.98
C LYS A 438 23.16 16.39 4.48
N ILE A 439 23.31 17.63 4.95
CA ILE A 439 23.73 17.96 6.33
C ILE A 439 22.88 17.22 7.37
N GLU A 440 21.57 17.13 7.13
CA GLU A 440 20.61 16.51 8.05
C GLU A 440 20.36 15.01 7.77
N ALA A 441 21.11 14.37 6.88
CA ALA A 441 20.85 12.97 6.50
C ALA A 441 20.94 12.01 7.70
N LEU A 442 21.94 12.19 8.57
CA LEU A 442 22.16 11.31 9.72
C LEU A 442 21.06 11.47 10.77
N VAL A 443 20.73 12.70 11.14
CA VAL A 443 19.62 12.96 12.10
C VAL A 443 18.26 12.56 11.53
N GLN A 444 18.08 12.64 10.21
CA GLN A 444 16.87 12.12 9.55
C GLN A 444 16.83 10.58 9.60
N CYS A 445 17.96 9.90 9.41
CA CYS A 445 18.05 8.45 9.54
C CYS A 445 17.83 7.98 10.98
N ALA A 446 18.27 8.75 11.96
CA ALA A 446 18.13 8.45 13.38
C ALA A 446 16.72 8.75 13.93
N GLY A 447 15.86 9.44 13.16
CA GLY A 447 14.55 9.89 13.62
C GLY A 447 14.59 11.12 14.55
N GLU A 448 15.72 11.81 14.63
CA GLU A 448 15.91 13.03 15.46
C GLU A 448 15.52 14.31 14.71
N ALA A 449 15.22 14.20 13.42
CA ALA A 449 14.72 15.31 12.62
C ALA A 449 13.28 15.65 13.00
N VAL A 450 13.09 16.81 13.64
CA VAL A 450 11.76 17.32 14.02
C VAL A 450 11.02 17.93 12.81
N PHE A 451 9.80 17.45 12.57
CA PHE A 451 8.79 17.98 11.65
C PHE A 451 7.65 18.68 12.41
N ALA A 452 6.69 19.28 11.70
CA ALA A 452 5.60 20.03 12.32
C ALA A 452 4.79 19.18 13.33
N ASN A 453 4.50 17.93 12.97
CA ASN A 453 3.72 17.01 13.80
C ASN A 453 4.54 16.35 14.94
N ASP A 454 5.86 16.53 14.96
CA ASP A 454 6.73 15.98 16.00
C ASP A 454 6.86 16.94 17.20
N LEU A 455 6.24 18.12 17.11
CA LEU A 455 6.19 19.04 18.24
C LEU A 455 5.48 18.40 19.43
N PRO A 456 6.02 18.54 20.65
CA PRO A 456 5.34 18.09 21.85
C PRO A 456 3.99 18.78 22.03
N ALA A 457 2.97 17.98 22.34
CA ALA A 457 1.63 18.48 22.62
C ALA A 457 1.65 19.47 23.81
N GLN A 458 0.91 20.57 23.67
CA GLN A 458 0.77 21.57 24.73
C GLN A 458 -0.47 21.31 25.60
N PRO A 459 -0.46 21.72 26.90
CA PRO A 459 -1.66 21.68 27.72
C PRO A 459 -2.81 22.46 27.08
N GLY A 460 -3.96 21.81 26.92
CA GLY A 460 -5.12 22.41 26.27
C GLY A 460 -5.03 22.49 24.73
N GLU A 461 -4.06 21.81 24.11
CA GLU A 461 -4.01 21.68 22.65
C GLU A 461 -5.27 20.99 22.11
N VAL A 462 -5.75 21.49 20.98
CA VAL A 462 -6.95 21.01 20.30
C VAL A 462 -6.69 20.79 18.82
N TYR A 463 -7.50 19.95 18.20
CA TYR A 463 -7.38 19.53 16.81
C TYR A 463 -8.58 20.03 16.01
N GLY A 464 -8.30 20.69 14.88
CA GLY A 464 -9.32 21.12 13.91
C GLY A 464 -9.49 20.11 12.78
N ALA A 465 -10.73 19.81 12.43
CA ALA A 465 -11.08 18.99 11.26
C ALA A 465 -12.00 19.77 10.31
N LEU A 466 -11.74 19.67 9.00
CA LEU A 466 -12.54 20.34 7.98
C LEU A 466 -13.87 19.58 7.77
N VAL A 467 -14.98 20.32 7.80
CA VAL A 467 -16.27 19.86 7.28
C VAL A 467 -16.28 20.14 5.78
N LEU A 468 -16.46 19.09 4.98
CA LEU A 468 -16.38 19.17 3.53
C LEU A 468 -17.77 19.10 2.90
N ALA A 469 -18.03 19.94 1.89
CA ALA A 469 -19.26 19.92 1.13
C ALA A 469 -19.42 18.61 0.34
N LYS A 470 -20.55 17.92 0.53
CA LYS A 470 -20.93 16.71 -0.21
C LYS A 470 -22.05 17.00 -1.23
N ALA A 471 -21.98 18.15 -1.90
CA ALA A 471 -22.94 18.58 -2.92
C ALA A 471 -22.23 19.00 -4.22
N PRO A 472 -22.93 18.95 -5.38
CA PRO A 472 -22.37 19.39 -6.65
C PRO A 472 -21.97 20.88 -6.64
N ALA A 473 -20.96 21.24 -7.42
CA ALA A 473 -20.59 22.63 -7.69
C ALA A 473 -21.81 23.43 -8.16
N GLY A 474 -21.94 24.69 -7.73
CA GLY A 474 -23.10 25.56 -7.95
C GLY A 474 -24.21 25.43 -6.91
N SER A 475 -24.13 24.44 -6.00
CA SER A 475 -25.09 24.34 -4.89
C SER A 475 -24.91 25.48 -3.89
N VAL A 476 -26.01 25.96 -3.31
CA VAL A 476 -26.03 27.12 -2.41
C VAL A 476 -26.24 26.65 -0.98
N ILE A 477 -25.30 26.96 -0.09
CA ILE A 477 -25.40 26.69 1.35
C ILE A 477 -26.49 27.57 1.96
N ASP A 478 -27.33 26.96 2.79
CA ASP A 478 -28.31 27.66 3.63
C ASP A 478 -27.81 27.77 5.07
N SER A 479 -27.51 26.63 5.69
CA SER A 479 -27.20 26.55 7.11
C SER A 479 -26.44 25.26 7.45
N PHE A 480 -25.96 25.14 8.69
CA PHE A 480 -25.27 23.97 9.22
C PHE A 480 -26.02 23.42 10.43
N ASP A 481 -26.03 22.10 10.59
CA ASP A 481 -26.52 21.42 11.79
C ASP A 481 -25.38 20.58 12.38
N ALA A 482 -24.80 21.10 13.46
CA ALA A 482 -23.70 20.50 14.21
C ALA A 482 -24.15 20.03 15.61
N ALA A 483 -25.45 20.03 15.92
CA ALA A 483 -25.95 19.81 17.28
C ALA A 483 -25.51 18.45 17.87
N GLU A 484 -25.61 17.37 17.08
CA GLU A 484 -25.17 16.03 17.53
C GLU A 484 -23.65 15.92 17.66
N ALA A 485 -22.90 16.62 16.80
CA ALA A 485 -21.44 16.63 16.88
C ALA A 485 -20.95 17.35 18.14
N LEU A 486 -21.60 18.46 18.51
CA LEU A 486 -21.29 19.26 19.71
C LEU A 486 -21.66 18.57 21.02
N LYS A 487 -22.52 17.55 21.00
CA LYS A 487 -22.85 16.74 22.20
C LYS A 487 -21.75 15.75 22.57
N LEU A 488 -20.81 15.46 21.67
CA LEU A 488 -19.74 14.51 21.94
C LEU A 488 -18.75 15.09 22.94
N ASP A 489 -18.47 14.35 24.00
CA ASP A 489 -17.49 14.75 24.99
C ASP A 489 -16.10 14.94 24.37
N GLY A 490 -15.53 16.12 24.59
CA GLY A 490 -14.26 16.57 24.00
C GLY A 490 -14.37 17.41 22.72
N VAL A 491 -15.57 17.59 22.13
CA VAL A 491 -15.79 18.59 21.07
C VAL A 491 -16.01 19.95 21.71
N VAL A 492 -15.25 20.96 21.28
CA VAL A 492 -15.18 22.26 21.97
C VAL A 492 -15.67 23.45 21.14
N ALA A 493 -15.60 23.38 19.80
CA ALA A 493 -16.04 24.49 18.96
C ALA A 493 -16.42 24.05 17.54
N PHE A 494 -17.24 24.87 16.88
CA PHE A 494 -17.62 24.77 15.48
C PHE A 494 -17.59 26.16 14.84
N TYR A 495 -16.82 26.32 13.77
CA TYR A 495 -16.59 27.59 13.08
C TYR A 495 -16.97 27.50 11.60
N THR A 496 -17.52 28.58 11.09
CA THR A 496 -17.95 28.77 9.70
C THR A 496 -17.23 29.98 9.10
N ALA A 497 -17.48 30.28 7.82
CA ALA A 497 -16.95 31.48 7.18
C ALA A 497 -17.31 32.79 7.92
N LYS A 498 -18.39 32.82 8.72
CA LYS A 498 -18.80 34.00 9.49
C LYS A 498 -17.93 34.28 10.71
N ASP A 499 -17.19 33.28 11.16
CA ASP A 499 -16.35 33.35 12.35
C ASP A 499 -14.92 33.83 12.04
N ILE A 500 -14.61 34.07 10.76
CA ILE A 500 -13.35 34.64 10.30
C ILE A 500 -13.38 36.16 10.56
N PRO A 501 -12.54 36.72 11.45
CA PRO A 501 -12.61 38.13 11.85
C PRO A 501 -12.25 39.12 10.74
N GLY A 502 -11.38 38.71 9.83
CA GLY A 502 -10.90 39.52 8.72
C GLY A 502 -11.37 39.00 7.37
N LYS A 503 -10.43 38.87 6.43
CA LYS A 503 -10.74 38.47 5.06
C LYS A 503 -10.79 36.94 4.93
N ASN A 504 -11.90 36.40 4.43
CA ASN A 504 -12.04 34.97 4.11
C ASN A 504 -11.31 34.62 2.80
N SER A 505 -9.98 34.74 2.76
CA SER A 505 -9.16 34.34 1.62
C SER A 505 -7.82 33.80 2.10
N PHE A 506 -7.32 32.71 1.49
CA PHE A 506 -5.96 32.22 1.75
C PHE A 506 -4.92 32.75 0.76
N VAL A 507 -5.33 33.60 -0.18
CA VAL A 507 -4.45 34.21 -1.18
C VAL A 507 -4.73 35.71 -1.36
N PRO A 508 -3.69 36.54 -1.54
CA PRO A 508 -3.84 37.93 -1.92
C PRO A 508 -3.92 38.07 -3.45
N VAL A 509 -5.02 38.67 -3.95
CA VAL A 509 -5.16 38.97 -5.39
C VAL A 509 -4.12 40.00 -5.81
N GLY A 510 -3.47 39.75 -6.95
CA GLY A 510 -2.42 40.61 -7.50
C GLY A 510 -1.00 40.16 -7.15
N ALA A 511 -0.83 39.11 -6.34
CA ALA A 511 0.45 38.42 -6.20
C ALA A 511 0.78 37.57 -7.45
N LEU A 512 2.08 37.25 -7.63
CA LEU A 512 2.56 36.50 -8.79
C LEU A 512 1.79 35.17 -8.92
N LEU A 513 1.17 34.92 -10.08
CA LEU A 513 0.37 33.73 -10.43
C LEU A 513 -1.06 33.67 -9.84
N ILE A 514 -1.52 34.66 -9.05
CA ILE A 514 -2.82 34.62 -8.38
C ILE A 514 -3.76 35.64 -9.02
N GLN A 515 -4.81 35.15 -9.69
CA GLN A 515 -5.76 35.98 -10.45
C GLN A 515 -7.14 36.13 -9.80
N GLU A 516 -7.49 35.23 -8.88
CA GLU A 516 -8.80 35.24 -8.21
C GLU A 516 -8.65 35.00 -6.70
N GLU A 517 -9.63 35.47 -5.92
CA GLU A 517 -9.72 35.14 -4.50
C GLU A 517 -10.22 33.71 -4.31
N GLU A 518 -9.56 32.99 -3.40
CA GLU A 518 -9.94 31.66 -2.99
C GLU A 518 -10.28 31.65 -1.50
N GLU A 519 -11.53 31.32 -1.19
CA GLU A 519 -12.06 31.33 0.17
C GLU A 519 -11.40 30.25 1.04
N ILE A 520 -11.14 30.59 2.31
CA ILE A 520 -10.66 29.63 3.32
C ILE A 520 -11.78 28.62 3.61
N LEU A 521 -12.98 29.14 3.90
CA LEU A 521 -14.20 28.37 4.08
C LEU A 521 -15.26 28.90 3.12
N CYS A 522 -15.91 28.01 2.37
CA CYS A 522 -16.91 28.43 1.41
C CYS A 522 -18.08 29.13 2.10
N SER A 523 -18.33 30.39 1.75
CA SER A 523 -19.33 31.21 2.43
C SER A 523 -20.75 30.97 1.92
N LYS A 524 -20.91 30.56 0.66
CA LYS A 524 -22.23 30.49 0.01
C LYS A 524 -22.36 29.47 -1.13
N ILE A 525 -21.58 29.58 -2.20
CA ILE A 525 -21.76 28.77 -3.42
C ILE A 525 -20.60 27.78 -3.53
N ILE A 526 -20.93 26.48 -3.50
CA ILE A 526 -19.94 25.41 -3.64
C ILE A 526 -19.28 25.48 -5.02
N LYS A 527 -17.95 25.53 -5.08
CA LYS A 527 -17.17 25.57 -6.32
C LYS A 527 -16.76 24.17 -6.80
N TYR A 528 -16.57 23.22 -5.89
CA TYR A 528 -16.17 21.84 -6.20
C TYR A 528 -16.59 20.86 -5.09
N PHE A 529 -16.68 19.58 -5.43
CA PHE A 529 -17.00 18.53 -4.45
C PHE A 529 -15.88 18.40 -3.42
N GLY A 530 -16.23 18.37 -2.14
CA GLY A 530 -15.25 18.32 -1.06
C GLY A 530 -14.66 19.68 -0.67
N GLN A 531 -15.21 20.80 -1.15
CA GLN A 531 -14.76 22.13 -0.71
C GLN A 531 -14.97 22.29 0.82
N PRO A 532 -13.97 22.82 1.57
CA PRO A 532 -14.12 23.14 2.98
C PRO A 532 -15.22 24.19 3.20
N VAL A 533 -16.15 23.93 4.12
CA VAL A 533 -17.28 24.82 4.43
C VAL A 533 -17.32 25.27 5.88
N ALA A 534 -16.72 24.50 6.78
CA ALA A 534 -16.64 24.77 8.21
C ALA A 534 -15.46 24.00 8.84
N ILE A 535 -15.14 24.32 10.09
CA ILE A 535 -14.14 23.64 10.92
C ILE A 535 -14.80 23.22 12.22
N ILE A 536 -14.58 21.99 12.66
CA ILE A 536 -14.94 21.53 14.00
C ILE A 536 -13.69 21.25 14.80
N VAL A 537 -13.71 21.55 16.10
CA VAL A 537 -12.54 21.48 16.97
C VAL A 537 -12.82 20.54 18.13
N ALA A 538 -11.87 19.65 18.44
CA ALA A 538 -11.95 18.71 19.55
C ALA A 538 -10.60 18.48 20.23
N ASN A 539 -10.61 17.94 21.45
CA ASN A 539 -9.40 17.62 22.22
C ASN A 539 -8.59 16.42 21.70
N ARG A 540 -9.11 15.69 20.70
CA ARG A 540 -8.44 14.55 20.05
C ARG A 540 -8.67 14.60 18.54
N GLU A 541 -7.63 14.35 17.77
CA GLU A 541 -7.68 14.34 16.29
C GLU A 541 -8.78 13.40 15.75
N LYS A 542 -8.81 12.15 16.22
CA LYS A 542 -9.81 11.15 15.80
C LYS A 542 -11.24 11.59 16.11
N LEU A 543 -11.43 12.28 17.23
CA LEU A 543 -12.73 12.81 17.61
C LEU A 543 -13.15 13.98 16.71
N ALA A 544 -12.23 14.90 16.40
CA ALA A 544 -12.49 16.00 15.47
C ALA A 544 -12.91 15.48 14.08
N ASN A 545 -12.19 14.49 13.55
CA ASN A 545 -12.51 13.85 12.27
C ASN A 545 -13.87 13.14 12.28
N LYS A 546 -14.22 12.45 13.37
CA LYS A 546 -15.54 11.83 13.55
C LYS A 546 -16.64 12.89 13.62
N ALA A 547 -16.46 13.91 14.44
CA ALA A 547 -17.41 15.00 14.62
C ALA A 547 -17.65 15.77 13.31
N ALA A 548 -16.60 15.99 12.51
CA ALA A 548 -16.70 16.68 11.22
C ALA A 548 -17.64 15.95 10.23
N ASN A 549 -17.61 14.61 10.25
CA ASN A 549 -18.49 13.79 9.43
C ASN A 549 -19.95 13.75 9.92
N MET A 550 -20.20 14.13 11.18
CA MET A 550 -21.55 14.21 11.75
C MET A 550 -22.26 15.53 11.44
N VAL A 551 -21.51 16.58 11.09
CA VAL A 551 -22.09 17.89 10.74
C VAL A 551 -22.86 17.78 9.42
N LYS A 552 -24.13 18.19 9.44
CA LYS A 552 -25.00 18.20 8.25
C LYS A 552 -24.99 19.60 7.63
N VAL A 553 -24.57 19.69 6.37
CA VAL A 553 -24.68 20.91 5.57
C VAL A 553 -26.05 20.95 4.91
N LYS A 554 -26.83 22.01 5.16
CA LYS A 554 -28.13 22.24 4.54
C LYS A 554 -27.97 23.19 3.37
N TYR A 555 -28.65 22.89 2.27
CA TYR A 555 -28.53 23.64 1.02
C TYR A 555 -29.87 24.27 0.66
N ALA A 556 -29.85 25.57 0.34
CA ALA A 556 -31.00 26.29 -0.19
C ALA A 556 -31.37 25.77 -1.59
N THR A 557 -30.35 25.48 -2.40
CA THR A 557 -30.50 24.94 -3.75
C THR A 557 -29.40 23.92 -4.03
N ILE A 558 -29.79 22.74 -4.53
CA ILE A 558 -28.86 21.75 -5.06
C ILE A 558 -28.75 21.93 -6.57
N ASN A 559 -27.55 22.16 -7.08
CA ASN A 559 -27.34 22.26 -8.51
C ASN A 559 -27.57 20.89 -9.17
N LYS A 560 -28.37 20.88 -10.24
CA LYS A 560 -28.70 19.68 -11.04
C LYS A 560 -27.99 19.65 -12.39
N ASN A 561 -27.26 20.71 -12.74
CA ASN A 561 -26.49 20.75 -13.98
C ASN A 561 -25.40 19.68 -13.97
N LYS A 562 -25.16 19.08 -15.13
CA LYS A 562 -24.05 18.13 -15.30
C LYS A 562 -22.73 18.87 -15.01
N PRO A 563 -21.88 18.37 -14.09
CA PRO A 563 -20.58 19.00 -13.84
C PRO A 563 -19.66 18.85 -15.05
N LEU A 564 -18.80 19.84 -15.27
CA LEU A 564 -17.73 19.79 -16.26
C LEU A 564 -16.52 19.12 -15.61
N LEU A 565 -16.25 17.86 -15.95
CA LEU A 565 -15.22 17.06 -15.28
C LEU A 565 -13.95 16.92 -16.12
N THR A 566 -14.05 16.96 -17.44
CA THR A 566 -12.91 16.81 -18.35
C THR A 566 -12.59 18.09 -19.11
N ILE A 567 -11.40 18.15 -19.70
CA ILE A 567 -11.01 19.26 -20.59
C ILE A 567 -11.96 19.33 -21.78
N GLU A 568 -12.38 18.19 -22.34
CA GLU A 568 -13.34 18.13 -23.45
C GLU A 568 -14.72 18.67 -23.06
N ASP A 569 -15.18 18.39 -21.84
CA ASP A 569 -16.43 18.97 -21.31
C ASP A 569 -16.32 20.51 -21.29
N VAL A 570 -15.22 21.05 -20.78
CA VAL A 570 -14.97 22.51 -20.74
C VAL A 570 -14.89 23.10 -22.15
N LEU A 571 -14.18 22.45 -23.08
CA LEU A 571 -14.02 22.92 -24.46
C LEU A 571 -15.33 22.92 -25.26
N LYS A 572 -16.28 22.04 -24.91
CA LYS A 572 -17.63 21.99 -25.51
C LYS A 572 -18.63 22.90 -24.79
N SER A 573 -18.30 23.36 -23.59
CA SER A 573 -19.19 24.19 -22.78
C SER A 573 -19.19 25.66 -23.21
N PRO A 574 -20.26 26.41 -22.89
CA PRO A 574 -20.27 27.87 -23.00
C PRO A 574 -19.18 28.56 -22.15
N GLU A 575 -18.64 27.87 -21.14
CA GLU A 575 -17.62 28.39 -20.21
C GLU A 575 -16.20 28.38 -20.80
N LYS A 576 -15.99 27.84 -22.00
CA LYS A 576 -14.66 27.75 -22.65
C LYS A 576 -13.88 29.06 -22.60
N LYS A 577 -14.52 30.19 -22.93
CA LYS A 577 -13.84 31.50 -22.98
C LYS A 577 -13.37 31.98 -21.60
N ALA A 578 -14.06 31.58 -20.53
CA ALA A 578 -13.71 31.96 -19.16
C ALA A 578 -12.64 31.04 -18.56
N ARG A 579 -12.59 29.77 -18.98
CA ARG A 579 -11.72 28.74 -18.38
C ARG A 579 -10.48 28.38 -19.19
N VAL A 580 -10.38 28.82 -20.45
CA VAL A 580 -9.27 28.49 -21.34
C VAL A 580 -8.48 29.75 -21.68
N VAL A 581 -7.20 29.73 -21.30
CA VAL A 581 -6.24 30.80 -21.63
C VAL A 581 -5.28 30.30 -22.70
N ASN A 582 -5.17 31.05 -23.80
CA ASN A 582 -4.19 30.77 -24.84
C ASN A 582 -2.81 31.31 -24.40
N ASN A 583 -1.96 30.45 -23.82
CA ASN A 583 -0.65 30.88 -23.31
C ASN A 583 0.30 31.38 -24.41
N LYS A 584 0.41 30.67 -25.52
CA LYS A 584 1.28 31.06 -26.64
C LYS A 584 0.85 30.40 -27.94
N THR A 585 0.37 31.20 -28.88
CA THR A 585 0.18 30.76 -30.25
C THR A 585 1.45 31.08 -31.04
N VAL A 586 2.13 30.04 -31.53
CA VAL A 586 3.24 30.22 -32.48
C VAL A 586 2.65 30.12 -33.88
N GLU A 587 2.22 31.26 -34.40
CA GLU A 587 1.75 31.34 -35.79
C GLU A 587 2.93 31.03 -36.73
N PRO A 588 2.76 30.14 -37.72
CA PRO A 588 3.77 29.90 -38.73
C PRO A 588 4.13 31.20 -39.43
N THR A 589 5.41 31.58 -39.44
CA THR A 589 5.88 32.81 -40.12
C THR A 589 5.80 32.71 -41.65
N ALA A 590 5.76 31.49 -42.19
CA ALA A 590 5.42 31.17 -43.57
C ALA A 590 4.96 29.72 -43.67
N ARG A 591 4.15 29.39 -44.70
CA ARG A 591 3.99 28.00 -45.14
C ARG A 591 5.30 27.65 -45.85
N GLY A 592 6.19 26.91 -45.19
CA GLY A 592 7.42 26.44 -45.83
C GLY A 592 7.08 25.79 -47.18
N ASN A 593 7.85 26.10 -48.23
CA ASN A 593 7.63 25.53 -49.56
C ASN A 593 8.14 24.07 -49.66
N ASP A 594 8.70 23.51 -48.59
CA ASP A 594 9.34 22.19 -48.51
C ASP A 594 8.60 21.20 -47.59
N ILE A 595 7.28 21.36 -47.41
CA ILE A 595 6.49 20.46 -46.56
C ILE A 595 6.28 19.11 -47.26
N LYS A 596 6.98 18.07 -46.80
CA LYS A 596 6.83 16.68 -47.29
C LYS A 596 5.65 15.93 -46.65
N CYS A 597 5.32 16.22 -45.39
CA CYS A 597 4.24 15.56 -44.65
C CYS A 597 3.72 16.50 -43.55
N ILE A 598 2.41 16.45 -43.30
CA ILE A 598 1.74 17.12 -42.18
C ILE A 598 1.26 16.03 -41.22
N VAL A 599 1.65 16.12 -39.96
CA VAL A 599 1.17 15.23 -38.89
C VAL A 599 0.25 16.03 -37.99
N THR A 600 -0.96 15.54 -37.82
CA THR A 600 -1.95 16.07 -36.87
C THR A 600 -2.25 15.02 -35.83
N GLY A 601 -2.42 15.45 -34.58
CA GLY A 601 -2.73 14.55 -33.48
C GLY A 601 -3.05 15.33 -32.21
N GLU A 602 -3.70 14.64 -31.29
CA GLU A 602 -4.01 15.12 -29.95
C GLU A 602 -3.29 14.22 -28.94
N TYR A 603 -2.83 14.80 -27.84
CA TYR A 603 -2.22 14.06 -26.75
C TYR A 603 -2.67 14.68 -25.43
N THR A 604 -3.17 13.82 -24.54
CA THR A 604 -3.67 14.21 -23.22
C THR A 604 -2.67 13.77 -22.15
N ILE A 605 -2.37 14.68 -21.23
CA ILE A 605 -1.57 14.40 -20.04
C ILE A 605 -2.50 14.48 -18.83
N GLU A 606 -2.63 13.37 -18.13
CA GLU A 606 -3.44 13.29 -16.92
C GLU A 606 -2.78 14.02 -15.75
N SER A 607 -3.59 14.36 -14.74
CA SER A 607 -3.11 14.99 -13.51
C SER A 607 -2.14 14.08 -12.72
N GLN A 608 -1.29 14.70 -11.91
CA GLN A 608 -0.40 13.98 -10.99
C GLN A 608 -0.55 14.53 -9.56
N TYR A 609 -0.74 13.62 -8.61
CA TYR A 609 -0.72 13.96 -7.19
C TYR A 609 0.72 14.04 -6.67
N HIS A 610 1.03 15.08 -5.88
CA HIS A 610 2.37 15.32 -5.34
C HIS A 610 2.88 14.14 -4.51
N TYR A 611 2.03 13.60 -3.64
CA TYR A 611 2.34 12.46 -2.76
C TYR A 611 3.56 12.73 -1.86
N PHE A 612 3.56 13.89 -1.21
CA PHE A 612 4.51 14.19 -0.14
C PHE A 612 4.30 13.26 1.05
N MET A 613 5.40 12.84 1.68
CA MET A 613 5.34 11.84 2.75
C MET A 613 4.88 12.45 4.09
N GLU A 614 5.05 13.75 4.27
CA GLU A 614 4.49 14.54 5.38
C GLU A 614 3.22 15.24 4.85
N PRO A 615 2.01 14.83 5.29
CA PRO A 615 0.78 15.51 4.93
C PRO A 615 0.80 17.01 5.31
N GLN A 616 -0.11 17.79 4.73
CA GLN A 616 -0.24 19.20 5.12
C GLN A 616 -0.54 19.29 6.62
N THR A 617 0.38 19.89 7.37
CA THR A 617 0.33 19.96 8.83
C THR A 617 0.62 21.39 9.27
N CYS A 618 -0.10 21.84 10.28
CA CYS A 618 0.10 23.15 10.89
C CYS A 618 -0.18 23.07 12.39
N VAL A 619 0.79 23.53 13.20
CA VAL A 619 0.64 23.69 14.65
C VAL A 619 0.78 25.18 14.95
N VAL A 620 -0.22 25.74 15.64
CA VAL A 620 -0.25 27.16 16.01
C VAL A 620 -0.20 27.27 17.53
N LYS A 621 0.72 28.08 18.05
CA LYS A 621 0.87 28.34 19.48
C LYS A 621 0.59 29.82 19.75
N PRO A 622 -0.42 30.17 20.55
CA PRO A 622 -0.62 31.56 20.94
C PRO A 622 0.53 32.04 21.83
N THR A 623 0.93 33.30 21.67
CA THR A 623 1.89 34.02 22.53
C THR A 623 1.23 35.26 23.13
N GLU A 624 1.88 35.96 24.05
CA GLU A 624 1.30 37.15 24.71
C GLU A 624 0.90 38.24 23.70
N ASP A 625 1.73 38.45 22.68
CA ASP A 625 1.55 39.52 21.68
C ASP A 625 1.03 39.02 20.33
N GLY A 626 0.81 37.71 20.17
CA GLY A 626 0.51 37.13 18.86
C GLY A 626 0.45 35.61 18.82
N MET A 627 1.10 35.01 17.82
CA MET A 627 1.17 33.55 17.68
C MET A 627 2.41 33.08 16.91
N GLU A 628 2.87 31.89 17.26
CA GLU A 628 3.87 31.12 16.53
C GLU A 628 3.18 30.11 15.61
N VAL A 629 3.54 30.10 14.34
CA VAL A 629 2.94 29.23 13.33
C VAL A 629 3.99 28.28 12.77
N HIS A 630 3.82 26.98 13.05
CA HIS A 630 4.67 25.91 12.53
C HIS A 630 3.94 25.13 11.44
N SER A 631 4.24 25.43 10.18
CA SER A 631 3.52 24.85 9.02
C SER A 631 4.45 24.19 8.02
N ALA A 632 4.01 23.07 7.45
CA ALA A 632 4.67 22.40 6.33
C ALA A 632 4.42 23.17 5.01
N THR A 633 5.04 24.35 4.85
CA THR A 633 4.83 25.27 3.71
C THR A 633 6.11 25.64 2.97
N GLN A 634 5.99 25.91 1.67
CA GLN A 634 7.10 26.44 0.85
C GLN A 634 7.13 27.95 0.79
N TRP A 635 5.97 28.59 0.97
CA TRP A 635 5.82 30.03 0.80
C TRP A 635 5.39 30.66 2.12
N LEU A 636 6.40 31.01 2.92
CA LEU A 636 6.21 31.56 4.26
C LEU A 636 5.46 32.88 4.18
N ASP A 637 5.92 33.83 3.37
CA ASP A 637 5.30 35.15 3.26
C ASP A 637 3.81 35.08 2.88
N LEU A 638 3.45 34.20 1.94
CA LEU A 638 2.06 34.00 1.53
C LEU A 638 1.22 33.46 2.69
N THR A 639 1.73 32.45 3.40
CA THR A 639 1.05 31.86 4.56
C THR A 639 0.87 32.90 5.67
N ASN A 640 1.92 33.68 5.96
CA ASN A 640 1.88 34.74 6.96
C ASN A 640 0.86 35.83 6.62
N THR A 641 0.85 36.27 5.35
CA THR A 641 -0.09 37.27 4.84
C THR A 641 -1.53 36.76 4.93
N ALA A 642 -1.78 35.52 4.53
CA ALA A 642 -3.09 34.90 4.59
C ALA A 642 -3.64 34.83 6.03
N ILE A 643 -2.80 34.44 7.00
CA ILE A 643 -3.20 34.37 8.42
C ILE A 643 -3.46 35.78 8.97
N SER A 644 -2.59 36.73 8.65
CA SER A 644 -2.70 38.13 9.07
C SER A 644 -4.01 38.75 8.57
N GLU A 645 -4.33 38.59 7.29
CA GLU A 645 -5.56 39.10 6.69
C GLU A 645 -6.81 38.40 7.24
N ALA A 646 -6.76 37.07 7.43
CA ALA A 646 -7.89 36.30 7.92
C ALA A 646 -8.24 36.61 9.38
N LEU A 647 -7.24 36.83 10.23
CA LEU A 647 -7.44 37.18 11.64
C LEU A 647 -7.56 38.67 11.90
N ASN A 648 -7.37 39.51 10.87
CA ASN A 648 -7.33 40.97 10.98
C ASN A 648 -6.30 41.46 12.02
N VAL A 649 -5.10 40.86 11.99
CA VAL A 649 -3.97 41.23 12.86
C VAL A 649 -2.78 41.68 12.03
N PRO A 650 -1.93 42.60 12.51
CA PRO A 650 -0.71 42.98 11.81
C PRO A 650 0.24 41.78 11.58
N ALA A 651 0.84 41.71 10.40
CA ALA A 651 1.74 40.60 10.02
C ALA A 651 2.97 40.45 10.93
N ASN A 652 3.37 41.51 11.65
CA ASN A 652 4.48 41.46 12.61
C ASN A 652 4.09 40.87 13.98
N ARG A 653 2.80 40.60 14.25
CA ARG A 653 2.34 39.83 15.41
C ARG A 653 2.34 38.32 15.16
N LEU A 654 2.66 37.91 13.94
CA LEU A 654 2.77 36.51 13.56
C LEU A 654 4.24 36.17 13.46
N VAL A 655 4.69 35.22 14.26
CA VAL A 655 6.03 34.64 14.14
C VAL A 655 5.88 33.32 13.41
N GLN A 656 5.97 33.34 12.10
CA GLN A 656 5.97 32.10 11.34
C GLN A 656 7.33 31.41 11.47
N LEU A 657 7.33 30.27 12.16
CA LEU A 657 8.51 29.45 12.40
C LEU A 657 8.40 28.20 11.54
N THR A 658 9.11 28.16 10.42
CA THR A 658 9.38 26.88 9.78
C THR A 658 10.23 26.06 10.75
N LEU A 659 9.73 24.91 11.20
CA LEU A 659 10.57 23.94 11.89
C LEU A 659 11.53 23.29 10.89
N ARG A 660 12.52 24.06 10.42
CA ARG A 660 13.71 23.70 9.63
C ARG A 660 13.53 22.80 8.37
N LYS A 661 12.39 22.15 8.12
CA LYS A 661 12.24 21.02 7.18
C LYS A 661 10.78 20.90 6.71
N VAL A 662 10.60 20.74 5.40
CA VAL A 662 9.34 20.30 4.77
C VAL A 662 9.67 19.01 4.03
N MET A 663 9.04 17.89 4.37
CA MET A 663 9.34 16.61 3.71
C MET A 663 8.64 16.55 2.34
N LEU A 664 9.37 17.03 1.32
CA LEU A 664 8.90 17.23 -0.06
C LEU A 664 7.78 18.25 -0.19
N LYS A 665 8.13 19.42 -0.69
CA LYS A 665 7.36 19.97 -1.81
C LYS A 665 8.39 20.33 -2.88
N MET A 666 8.12 19.94 -4.13
CA MET A 666 9.00 20.23 -5.27
C MET A 666 9.43 21.70 -5.21
N GLU A 667 10.73 21.97 -5.08
CA GLU A 667 11.23 23.18 -5.70
C GLU A 667 10.78 23.10 -7.15
N MET A 668 9.91 24.02 -7.59
CA MET A 668 9.77 24.30 -9.01
C MET A 668 11.12 24.85 -9.46
N ILE A 669 12.07 23.95 -9.70
CA ILE A 669 13.17 24.24 -10.60
C ILE A 669 12.48 24.42 -11.93
N PHE A 670 12.19 25.68 -12.28
CA PHE A 670 11.99 26.07 -13.65
C PHE A 670 13.14 25.40 -14.42
N CYS A 671 12.79 24.42 -15.24
CA CYS A 671 13.68 23.94 -16.28
C CYS A 671 13.80 25.10 -17.27
N LEU A 672 14.58 26.13 -16.88
CA LEU A 672 15.17 27.08 -17.79
C LEU A 672 16.04 26.20 -18.67
N SER A 673 15.52 25.90 -19.86
CA SER A 673 16.29 25.31 -20.93
C SER A 673 17.55 26.15 -21.09
N ARG A 674 18.66 25.67 -20.55
CA ARG A 674 19.97 26.09 -21.01
C ARG A 674 19.97 25.72 -22.49
N LYS A 675 19.79 26.73 -23.34
CA LYS A 675 20.07 26.68 -24.77
C LYS A 675 21.42 25.98 -24.94
N TYR A 676 21.39 24.69 -25.24
CA TYR A 676 22.53 24.02 -25.85
C TYR A 676 22.76 24.75 -27.16
N ARG A 677 23.85 25.52 -27.23
CA ARG A 677 24.43 25.94 -28.51
C ARG A 677 24.84 24.66 -29.22
N ALA A 678 23.97 24.17 -30.09
CA ALA A 678 24.34 23.25 -31.15
C ALA A 678 25.24 24.03 -32.11
N ASN A 679 26.55 23.92 -31.91
CA ASN A 679 27.57 24.23 -32.90
C ASN A 679 28.82 23.44 -32.50
N GLU A 680 28.91 22.22 -32.99
CA GLU A 680 30.11 21.62 -33.58
C GLU A 680 29.86 20.13 -33.82
N VAL A 681 29.34 19.84 -35.02
CA VAL A 681 29.35 18.51 -35.60
C VAL A 681 30.81 18.18 -35.98
N ARG A 682 31.55 17.52 -35.09
CA ARG A 682 32.77 16.81 -35.51
C ARG A 682 32.37 15.44 -36.03
N ARG A 683 32.32 15.34 -37.35
CA ARG A 683 32.33 14.08 -38.11
C ARG A 683 33.59 13.29 -37.74
N HIS A 684 33.43 12.17 -37.05
CA HIS A 684 34.36 11.05 -37.20
C HIS A 684 33.68 10.00 -38.08
N LYS A 685 34.07 10.01 -39.36
CA LYS A 685 34.00 8.82 -40.20
C LYS A 685 34.99 7.81 -39.63
N GLN A 686 34.56 6.58 -39.44
CA GLN A 686 35.44 5.43 -39.61
C GLN A 686 34.61 4.31 -40.24
N ASP A 687 34.95 4.03 -41.49
CA ASP A 687 34.55 2.88 -42.27
C ASP A 687 35.24 1.63 -41.70
N PHE A 688 34.46 0.63 -41.27
CA PHE A 688 34.52 -0.81 -41.60
C PHE A 688 33.61 -1.61 -40.66
#